data_AF-A0A7S4USY9-F1
#
_entry.id   AF-A0A7S4USY9-F1
#
_cell.length_a   1.000
_cell.length_b   1.000
_cell.length_c   1.000
_cell.angle_alpha   90.00
_cell.angle_beta   90.00
_cell.angle_gamma   90.00
#
_symmetry.space_group_name_H-M   'P 1'
#
loop_
_entity.id
_entity.type
_entity.pdbx_description
1 polymer ?
#
loop_
_entity_poly.entity_id
_entity_poly.type
_entity_poly.pdbx_seq_one_letter_code
_entity_poly.pdbx_strand_id
1 'polypeptide(L)'
;APRLGHAGPWRPPRLCADAPPRLKRGLCTAASAERMHRGRRRFAGAGRPRGLGMLALVSVLPFCPAVAGAFASDEDRPYRYLSYRGTMAYFENLRREYPDFVETWIAQEAFPEILPSKKSWAECEGEHCRTLIVRIANKRRLEDQAEALKRPEVFFSGALHGDERVGPLVVTELAGFLCRQYRKGDVEIQRLVDERNTWIMPMTNAFGYAHNVRHENNMDPNRDFPYLQSPRMCMQTQTGRAVNELFRRHLFQFTLTFHGGMRALTYEWGSHDHMRNGRSTESPDDVAFTEVGMAIRAASGKDGASHSWYPFGRINDLVYPVNGGLEDWSYAAGFARSPSPITVCRPSTYGGYDDTRTKYQPGSVASLVFLAEMDDAKTPSPSTLGSSAQVWGLGRRQGHVARNLRMCLKLIELAKPEVVVHPLSWPSRVPANAELAVDLHGFGCLTLSSAQLLLIQRERLKNCSTLRMATEGAGARAEVLTSAVRVAALPKAVPCRGLSVWEPPPPGSAAVELRGGLPPGLSGDFCVAVAAEFDQSWGQQSRPDPALRPRAHAARLRLEEHYVMTASDGLQGTGEPMRLDEHRTKLFPVLPTALTLLPVSASASPAPRLGPSAPAPPLLAAATPSLGPPGGQVTAGASFLQSPIQQALTAFVLVVLGVTTCHLMGAWRLASGGCRSLPSVLQRTVIGRQAPPGPEEAEVEAPAE
;
A
#
# COMPACT_ATOMS: atom_id res chain seq x y z
N ALA A 1 -21.03 65.00 5.31
CA ALA A 1 -22.20 65.50 4.57
C ALA A 1 -21.68 66.35 3.42
N PRO A 2 -22.33 66.41 2.23
CA PRO A 2 -23.56 65.69 1.79
C PRO A 2 -23.40 64.14 1.84
N ARG A 3 -24.42 63.26 1.83
CA ARG A 3 -25.80 63.19 1.26
C ARG A 3 -25.82 62.80 -0.25
N LEU A 4 -26.62 61.83 -0.73
CA LEU A 4 -27.53 60.88 -0.05
C LEU A 4 -27.95 59.69 -0.97
N GLY A 5 -28.14 58.49 -0.41
CA GLY A 5 -29.03 57.42 -0.91
C GLY A 5 -28.48 56.47 -2.00
N HIS A 6 -29.00 55.25 -2.23
CA HIS A 6 -29.91 54.32 -1.50
C HIS A 6 -29.86 52.96 -2.26
N ALA A 7 -30.04 51.74 -1.73
CA ALA A 7 -30.19 51.18 -0.36
C ALA A 7 -29.44 49.80 -0.33
N GLY A 8 -29.78 48.66 0.33
CA GLY A 8 -30.87 48.25 1.24
C GLY A 8 -31.11 46.71 1.20
N PRO A 9 -30.50 45.88 2.10
CA PRO A 9 -30.51 44.41 1.97
C PRO A 9 -31.70 43.68 2.63
N TRP A 10 -32.07 42.52 2.09
CA TRP A 10 -33.15 41.64 2.57
C TRP A 10 -32.76 40.75 3.77
N ARG A 11 -33.76 40.31 4.55
CA ARG A 11 -33.67 39.26 5.58
C ARG A 11 -34.92 38.37 5.62
N PRO A 12 -34.77 37.03 5.74
CA PRO A 12 -35.79 36.15 6.29
C PRO A 12 -35.81 36.15 7.85
N PRO A 13 -36.85 35.59 8.50
CA PRO A 13 -37.16 35.91 9.90
C PRO A 13 -36.58 34.97 10.96
N ARG A 14 -36.61 35.42 12.22
CA ARG A 14 -36.55 34.58 13.43
C ARG A 14 -37.97 34.17 13.85
N LEU A 15 -38.10 33.04 14.55
CA LEU A 15 -39.25 32.72 15.40
C LEU A 15 -38.79 32.57 16.86
N CYS A 16 -39.75 32.69 17.79
CA CYS A 16 -39.48 33.03 19.19
C CYS A 16 -39.48 31.82 20.14
N ALA A 17 -38.69 31.91 21.22
CA ALA A 17 -39.07 31.48 22.56
C ALA A 17 -38.11 32.10 23.59
N ASP A 18 -38.63 32.63 24.69
CA ASP A 18 -37.85 33.21 25.79
C ASP A 18 -38.53 32.92 27.15
N ALA A 19 -37.75 33.04 28.23
CA ALA A 19 -38.11 32.99 29.67
C ALA A 19 -38.13 31.63 30.43
N PRO A 20 -37.74 31.59 31.74
CA PRO A 20 -37.26 30.36 32.41
C PRO A 20 -37.89 30.10 33.83
N PRO A 21 -37.22 29.73 34.95
CA PRO A 21 -37.63 28.53 35.74
C PRO A 21 -37.96 28.76 37.25
N ARG A 22 -38.50 27.74 37.97
CA ARG A 22 -38.19 27.42 39.42
C ARG A 22 -38.96 26.24 40.09
N LEU A 23 -38.28 25.64 41.10
CA LEU A 23 -38.73 24.97 42.36
C LEU A 23 -39.55 23.64 42.46
N LYS A 24 -38.85 22.57 42.88
CA LYS A 24 -38.95 21.79 44.16
C LYS A 24 -40.25 21.12 44.71
N ARG A 25 -40.07 19.83 45.07
CA ARG A 25 -40.53 19.01 46.26
C ARG A 25 -41.87 18.22 46.21
N GLY A 26 -41.84 17.03 46.87
CA GLY A 26 -42.94 16.05 47.08
C GLY A 26 -42.55 14.64 46.55
N LEU A 27 -41.97 13.65 47.25
CA LEU A 27 -42.23 12.92 48.53
C LEU A 27 -43.35 11.85 48.50
N CYS A 28 -42.95 10.58 48.76
CA CYS A 28 -43.77 9.42 49.17
C CYS A 28 -44.77 8.83 48.12
N THR A 29 -45.13 7.54 48.10
CA THR A 29 -44.75 6.35 48.92
C THR A 29 -44.99 5.02 48.15
N ALA A 30 -44.51 3.90 48.72
CA ALA A 30 -44.99 2.50 48.60
C ALA A 30 -45.76 2.05 47.32
N ALA A 31 -45.24 1.16 46.47
CA ALA A 31 -44.90 -0.27 46.70
C ALA A 31 -46.10 -1.24 46.67
N SER A 32 -45.98 -2.25 45.82
CA SER A 32 -46.54 -3.59 46.01
C SER A 32 -45.68 -4.58 45.23
N ALA A 33 -45.34 -5.70 45.85
CA ALA A 33 -44.58 -6.78 45.22
C ALA A 33 -45.24 -8.10 45.62
N GLU A 34 -45.54 -8.95 44.64
CA GLU A 34 -45.95 -10.32 44.90
C GLU A 34 -44.89 -11.31 44.43
N ARG A 35 -44.78 -12.42 45.17
CA ARG A 35 -43.67 -13.37 45.12
C ARG A 35 -44.22 -14.79 45.26
N MET A 36 -44.20 -15.56 44.18
CA MET A 36 -44.30 -17.03 44.25
C MET A 36 -42.99 -17.71 43.86
N HIS A 37 -42.89 -19.00 44.24
CA HIS A 37 -41.67 -19.46 44.90
C HIS A 37 -41.38 -20.97 44.68
N ARG A 38 -40.10 -21.28 44.43
CA ARG A 38 -39.44 -22.62 44.43
C ARG A 38 -39.77 -23.58 43.29
N GLY A 39 -38.73 -24.30 42.84
CA GLY A 39 -38.84 -25.32 41.78
C GLY A 39 -37.54 -26.06 41.43
N ARG A 40 -36.56 -26.20 42.34
CA ARG A 40 -35.33 -26.97 42.07
C ARG A 40 -35.58 -28.48 42.23
N ARG A 41 -35.29 -29.28 41.19
CA ARG A 41 -34.69 -30.63 41.33
C ARG A 41 -33.69 -30.90 40.20
N ARG A 42 -32.56 -31.51 40.55
CA ARG A 42 -31.70 -32.29 39.63
C ARG A 42 -32.16 -33.74 39.69
N PHE A 43 -31.90 -34.53 38.65
CA PHE A 43 -31.38 -35.89 38.80
C PHE A 43 -30.63 -36.32 37.54
N ALA A 44 -29.79 -37.35 37.66
CA ALA A 44 -29.08 -38.01 36.56
C ALA A 44 -29.24 -39.53 36.73
N GLY A 45 -29.16 -40.30 35.64
CA GLY A 45 -29.29 -41.76 35.68
C GLY A 45 -29.05 -42.37 34.30
N ALA A 46 -28.21 -43.40 34.23
CA ALA A 46 -27.79 -44.05 32.99
C ALA A 46 -28.76 -45.16 32.53
N GLY A 47 -28.67 -45.56 31.25
CA GLY A 47 -29.37 -46.74 30.74
C GLY A 47 -29.03 -47.06 29.28
N ARG A 48 -28.24 -48.13 29.07
CA ARG A 48 -28.09 -48.83 27.78
C ARG A 48 -28.79 -50.19 27.88
N PRO A 49 -29.39 -50.67 26.79
CA PRO A 49 -28.96 -51.98 26.27
C PRO A 49 -28.64 -51.95 24.77
N ARG A 50 -28.36 -53.12 24.19
CA ARG A 50 -27.96 -53.37 22.78
C ARG A 50 -29.10 -54.07 22.02
N GLY A 51 -29.11 -54.01 20.68
CA GLY A 51 -29.58 -55.15 19.87
C GLY A 51 -30.27 -54.86 18.53
N LEU A 52 -29.51 -54.97 17.43
CA LEU A 52 -29.92 -55.29 16.04
C LEU A 52 -30.92 -54.33 15.31
N GLY A 53 -30.84 -54.32 13.98
CA GLY A 53 -31.74 -53.54 13.10
C GLY A 53 -31.04 -52.88 11.91
N MET A 54 -30.33 -53.64 11.07
CA MET A 54 -29.57 -53.08 9.93
C MET A 54 -30.47 -52.90 8.70
N LEU A 55 -30.80 -51.66 8.35
CA LEU A 55 -31.51 -51.31 7.12
C LEU A 55 -31.02 -49.95 6.60
N ALA A 56 -30.09 -49.98 5.66
CA ALA A 56 -29.48 -48.78 5.10
C ALA A 56 -30.31 -48.24 3.91
N LEU A 57 -31.20 -47.29 4.17
CA LEU A 57 -31.73 -46.45 3.09
C LEU A 57 -30.60 -45.54 2.59
N VAL A 58 -30.18 -45.73 1.34
CA VAL A 58 -29.30 -44.79 0.64
C VAL A 58 -30.15 -43.58 0.23
N SER A 59 -30.29 -42.62 1.13
CA SER A 59 -30.88 -41.33 0.83
C SER A 59 -29.97 -40.54 -0.11
N VAL A 60 -30.33 -40.53 -1.41
CA VAL A 60 -29.67 -39.69 -2.42
C VAL A 60 -29.98 -38.23 -2.12
N LEU A 61 -29.13 -37.59 -1.30
CA LEU A 61 -29.13 -36.15 -1.15
C LEU A 61 -28.72 -35.52 -2.50
N PRO A 62 -29.45 -34.51 -2.99
CA PRO A 62 -29.01 -33.78 -4.17
C PRO A 62 -27.68 -33.11 -3.85
N PHE A 63 -26.66 -33.42 -4.63
CA PHE A 63 -25.33 -32.85 -4.47
C PHE A 63 -25.37 -31.39 -4.95
N CYS A 64 -25.82 -30.48 -4.09
CA CYS A 64 -25.62 -29.05 -4.30
C CYS A 64 -24.12 -28.85 -4.58
N PRO A 65 -23.72 -28.30 -5.74
CA PRO A 65 -22.33 -27.98 -5.97
C PRO A 65 -21.96 -26.90 -4.97
N ALA A 66 -21.19 -27.29 -3.94
CA ALA A 66 -20.51 -26.31 -3.11
C ALA A 66 -19.71 -25.40 -4.05
N VAL A 67 -19.84 -24.09 -3.88
CA VAL A 67 -19.15 -23.11 -4.72
C VAL A 67 -17.67 -23.10 -4.34
N ALA A 68 -16.97 -24.13 -4.80
CA ALA A 68 -15.52 -24.23 -4.76
C ALA A 68 -14.98 -23.05 -5.58
N GLY A 69 -14.42 -22.06 -4.90
CA GLY A 69 -13.99 -20.81 -5.51
C GLY A 69 -12.94 -21.07 -6.59
N ALA A 70 -13.32 -20.93 -7.86
CA ALA A 70 -12.46 -21.15 -9.01
C ALA A 70 -11.47 -19.98 -9.19
N PHE A 71 -10.46 -19.92 -8.32
CA PHE A 71 -9.35 -18.97 -8.39
C PHE A 71 -8.01 -19.69 -8.20
N ALA A 72 -7.70 -20.55 -9.15
CA ALA A 72 -6.43 -21.26 -9.27
C ALA A 72 -5.87 -21.20 -10.71
N SER A 73 -6.09 -20.07 -11.40
CA SER A 73 -5.40 -19.71 -12.64
C SER A 73 -4.90 -18.27 -12.55
N ASP A 74 -3.80 -17.98 -13.25
CA ASP A 74 -3.16 -16.65 -13.34
C ASP A 74 -3.59 -15.90 -14.61
N GLU A 75 -4.75 -16.27 -15.14
CA GLU A 75 -5.33 -15.71 -16.37
C GLU A 75 -5.78 -14.26 -16.14
N ASP A 76 -5.77 -13.45 -17.20
CA ASP A 76 -6.19 -12.05 -17.06
C ASP A 76 -7.69 -11.94 -16.77
N ARG A 77 -8.02 -11.56 -15.53
CA ARG A 77 -9.38 -11.41 -15.05
C ARG A 77 -9.81 -9.94 -14.97
N PRO A 78 -11.03 -9.59 -15.41
CA PRO A 78 -11.58 -8.27 -15.19
C PRO A 78 -11.84 -8.05 -13.69
N TYR A 79 -11.49 -6.86 -13.21
CA TYR A 79 -11.79 -6.45 -11.84
C TYR A 79 -13.29 -6.21 -11.64
N ARG A 80 -13.79 -6.44 -10.42
CA ARG A 80 -15.21 -6.27 -10.06
C ARG A 80 -15.29 -5.71 -8.63
N TYR A 81 -16.26 -4.82 -8.38
CA TYR A 81 -16.56 -4.39 -7.01
C TYR A 81 -16.99 -5.58 -6.14
N LEU A 82 -16.66 -5.49 -4.85
CA LEU A 82 -17.09 -6.43 -3.83
C LEU A 82 -18.18 -5.77 -2.95
N SER A 83 -18.92 -6.60 -2.23
CA SER A 83 -19.75 -6.16 -1.10
C SER A 83 -18.87 -6.04 0.17
N TYR A 84 -19.43 -5.58 1.28
CA TYR A 84 -18.76 -5.64 2.58
C TYR A 84 -18.41 -7.11 2.93
N ARG A 85 -19.39 -8.04 2.90
CA ARG A 85 -19.14 -9.48 3.07
C ARG A 85 -18.14 -10.02 2.06
N GLY A 86 -18.24 -9.62 0.80
CA GLY A 86 -17.32 -10.04 -0.27
C GLY A 86 -15.86 -9.67 0.01
N THR A 87 -15.62 -8.47 0.55
CA THR A 87 -14.29 -7.99 0.94
C THR A 87 -13.78 -8.74 2.18
N MET A 88 -14.62 -8.94 3.20
CA MET A 88 -14.26 -9.73 4.39
C MET A 88 -13.86 -11.16 4.03
N ALA A 89 -14.68 -11.84 3.20
CA ALA A 89 -14.42 -13.20 2.75
C ALA A 89 -13.18 -13.32 1.85
N TYR A 90 -12.90 -12.32 1.01
CA TYR A 90 -11.67 -12.27 0.21
C TYR A 90 -10.42 -12.31 1.11
N PHE A 91 -10.37 -11.47 2.15
CA PHE A 91 -9.22 -11.42 3.04
C PHE A 91 -9.10 -12.64 3.96
N GLU A 92 -10.21 -13.24 4.38
CA GLU A 92 -10.16 -14.54 5.06
C GLU A 92 -9.61 -15.64 4.14
N ASN A 93 -10.02 -15.68 2.88
CA ASN A 93 -9.48 -16.61 1.88
C ASN A 93 -7.99 -16.37 1.65
N LEU A 94 -7.58 -15.12 1.40
CA LEU A 94 -6.18 -14.75 1.17
C LEU A 94 -5.29 -15.10 2.38
N ARG A 95 -5.78 -14.91 3.61
CA ARG A 95 -5.07 -15.33 4.83
C ARG A 95 -4.91 -16.85 4.94
N ARG A 96 -5.90 -17.63 4.51
CA ARG A 96 -5.80 -19.10 4.49
C ARG A 96 -4.87 -19.61 3.40
N GLU A 97 -4.76 -18.90 2.28
CA GLU A 97 -3.93 -19.27 1.13
C GLU A 97 -2.46 -18.77 1.25
N TYR A 98 -2.24 -17.69 1.99
CA TYR A 98 -0.92 -17.07 2.23
C TYR A 98 -0.67 -16.82 3.74
N PRO A 99 -0.72 -17.86 4.59
CA PRO A 99 -0.62 -17.72 6.05
C PRO A 99 0.75 -17.18 6.53
N ASP A 100 1.78 -17.21 5.69
CA ASP A 100 3.12 -16.64 5.97
C ASP A 100 3.25 -15.16 5.61
N PHE A 101 2.30 -14.59 4.86
CA PHE A 101 2.38 -13.21 4.37
C PHE A 101 1.25 -12.30 4.85
N VAL A 102 0.08 -12.86 5.20
CA VAL A 102 -1.14 -12.10 5.48
C VAL A 102 -1.58 -12.23 6.94
N GLU A 103 -1.80 -11.11 7.61
CA GLU A 103 -2.53 -11.02 8.88
C GLU A 103 -3.80 -10.17 8.72
N THR A 104 -4.81 -10.46 9.54
CA THR A 104 -6.09 -9.75 9.57
C THR A 104 -6.55 -9.57 11.01
N TRP A 105 -6.97 -8.36 11.38
CA TRP A 105 -7.59 -8.05 12.66
C TRP A 105 -8.88 -7.27 12.48
N ILE A 106 -9.76 -7.34 13.47
CA ILE A 106 -10.94 -6.48 13.55
C ILE A 106 -10.62 -5.34 14.52
N ALA A 107 -10.76 -4.08 14.09
CA ALA A 107 -10.40 -2.93 14.91
C ALA A 107 -11.13 -2.88 16.26
N GLN A 108 -12.41 -3.30 16.30
CA GLN A 108 -13.22 -3.38 17.52
C GLN A 108 -12.76 -4.47 18.51
N GLU A 109 -11.99 -5.46 18.03
CA GLU A 109 -11.44 -6.56 18.85
C GLU A 109 -9.98 -6.29 19.23
N ALA A 110 -9.23 -5.65 18.34
CA ALA A 110 -7.85 -5.21 18.51
C ALA A 110 -7.73 -3.99 19.45
N PHE A 111 -8.61 -3.00 19.28
CA PHE A 111 -8.61 -1.72 19.98
C PHE A 111 -9.91 -1.57 20.82
N PRO A 112 -10.05 -2.26 21.97
CA PRO A 112 -11.25 -2.13 22.82
C PRO A 112 -11.57 -0.68 23.26
N GLU A 113 -10.59 0.22 23.18
CA GLU A 113 -10.71 1.66 23.41
C GLU A 113 -11.68 2.35 22.43
N ILE A 114 -11.88 1.84 21.21
CA ILE A 114 -12.73 2.51 20.21
C ILE A 114 -14.22 2.35 20.48
N LEU A 115 -14.61 1.27 21.18
CA LEU A 115 -16.00 0.92 21.50
C LEU A 115 -16.15 0.53 23.00
N PRO A 116 -15.88 1.44 23.97
CA PRO A 116 -15.81 1.07 25.40
C PRO A 116 -17.12 0.50 25.97
N SER A 117 -18.27 0.86 25.39
CA SER A 117 -19.57 0.30 25.77
C SER A 117 -19.75 -1.19 25.43
N LYS A 118 -18.91 -1.76 24.57
CA LYS A 118 -18.95 -3.17 24.08
C LYS A 118 -20.28 -3.61 23.46
N LYS A 119 -21.18 -2.67 23.14
CA LYS A 119 -22.44 -2.94 22.46
C LYS A 119 -22.22 -2.92 20.95
N SER A 120 -22.85 -3.84 20.23
CA SER A 120 -23.07 -3.63 18.79
C SER A 120 -23.79 -2.31 18.58
N TRP A 121 -23.30 -1.52 17.63
CA TRP A 121 -23.75 -0.14 17.39
C TRP A 121 -24.41 0.02 16.01
N ALA A 122 -24.03 -0.81 15.04
CA ALA A 122 -24.61 -0.88 13.70
C ALA A 122 -24.41 -2.28 13.07
N GLU A 123 -25.18 -2.53 12.02
CA GLU A 123 -25.21 -3.77 11.24
C GLU A 123 -24.76 -3.50 9.81
N CYS A 124 -23.92 -4.37 9.25
CA CYS A 124 -23.34 -4.29 7.92
C CYS A 124 -23.68 -5.58 7.17
N GLU A 125 -24.56 -5.50 6.17
CA GLU A 125 -25.04 -6.66 5.39
C GLU A 125 -25.55 -7.85 6.24
N GLY A 126 -26.30 -7.60 7.33
CA GLY A 126 -26.87 -8.66 8.17
C GLY A 126 -25.99 -9.17 9.32
N GLU A 127 -24.82 -8.57 9.56
CA GLU A 127 -23.89 -8.90 10.65
C GLU A 127 -23.38 -7.65 11.34
N HIS A 128 -22.77 -7.75 12.54
CA HIS A 128 -22.21 -6.58 13.22
C HIS A 128 -21.13 -5.89 12.37
N CYS A 129 -21.20 -4.55 12.25
CA CYS A 129 -20.20 -3.77 11.54
C CYS A 129 -18.82 -3.90 12.22
N ARG A 130 -17.84 -4.41 11.45
CA ARG A 130 -16.46 -4.65 11.84
C ARG A 130 -15.52 -3.93 10.88
N THR A 131 -14.57 -3.18 11.41
CA THR A 131 -13.56 -2.50 10.59
C THR A 131 -12.35 -3.42 10.44
N LEU A 132 -12.09 -3.87 9.20
CA LEU A 132 -10.99 -4.78 8.90
C LEU A 132 -9.65 -4.03 8.79
N ILE A 133 -8.63 -4.54 9.49
CA ILE A 133 -7.23 -4.16 9.37
C ILE A 133 -6.48 -5.35 8.80
N VAL A 134 -5.61 -5.13 7.81
CA VAL A 134 -4.81 -6.18 7.15
C VAL A 134 -3.35 -5.75 7.13
N ARG A 135 -2.42 -6.71 7.29
CA ARG A 135 -0.99 -6.52 7.07
C ARG A 135 -0.47 -7.54 6.06
N ILE A 136 0.36 -7.06 5.12
CA ILE A 136 1.13 -7.88 4.17
C ILE A 136 2.63 -7.69 4.47
N ALA A 137 3.29 -8.75 4.93
CA ALA A 137 4.72 -8.80 5.26
C ALA A 137 5.20 -10.26 5.42
N ASN A 138 6.45 -10.58 5.07
CA ASN A 138 6.98 -11.93 5.29
C ASN A 138 7.26 -12.23 6.77
N LYS A 139 6.41 -13.06 7.39
CA LYS A 139 6.47 -13.41 8.81
C LYS A 139 7.72 -14.18 9.20
N ARG A 140 8.29 -14.98 8.30
CA ARG A 140 9.55 -15.71 8.53
C ARG A 140 10.75 -14.76 8.68
N ARG A 141 10.60 -13.50 8.27
CA ARG A 141 11.58 -12.42 8.44
C ARG A 141 11.23 -11.48 9.62
N LEU A 142 10.30 -11.89 10.48
CA LEU A 142 9.88 -11.22 11.73
C LEU A 142 10.23 -12.03 13.00
N GLU A 143 10.87 -13.19 12.84
CA GLU A 143 11.19 -14.10 13.94
C GLU A 143 12.15 -13.45 14.96
N ASP A 144 13.03 -12.55 14.49
CA ASP A 144 13.70 -11.56 15.33
C ASP A 144 12.74 -10.36 15.57
N GLN A 145 12.19 -10.29 16.78
CA GLN A 145 11.28 -9.22 17.18
C GLN A 145 11.94 -7.82 17.18
N ALA A 146 13.25 -7.72 17.44
CA ALA A 146 13.95 -6.43 17.49
C ALA A 146 14.15 -5.84 16.09
N GLU A 147 14.28 -6.69 15.07
CA GLU A 147 14.27 -6.27 13.66
C GLU A 147 12.84 -6.09 13.14
N ALA A 148 11.87 -6.90 13.59
CA ALA A 148 10.46 -6.76 13.24
C ALA A 148 9.88 -5.39 13.63
N LEU A 149 10.22 -4.90 14.82
CA LEU A 149 9.83 -3.58 15.34
C LEU A 149 10.44 -2.39 14.57
N LYS A 150 11.46 -2.63 13.73
CA LYS A 150 12.19 -1.60 12.95
C LYS A 150 11.81 -1.52 11.48
N ARG A 151 10.91 -2.39 11.02
CA ARG A 151 10.53 -2.44 9.60
C ARG A 151 9.81 -1.18 9.16
N PRO A 152 10.19 -0.59 8.01
CA PRO A 152 9.41 0.44 7.34
C PRO A 152 7.96 0.05 7.13
N GLU A 153 7.05 0.97 7.47
CA GLU A 153 5.61 0.76 7.37
C GLU A 153 4.96 1.81 6.49
N VAL A 154 3.98 1.38 5.70
CA VAL A 154 3.10 2.24 4.89
C VAL A 154 1.64 1.89 5.16
N PHE A 155 0.76 2.89 5.10
CA PHE A 155 -0.66 2.71 5.34
C PHE A 155 -1.53 3.06 4.13
N PHE A 156 -2.48 2.20 3.81
CA PHE A 156 -3.46 2.40 2.74
C PHE A 156 -4.90 2.37 3.26
N SER A 157 -5.58 3.53 3.19
CA SER A 157 -7.00 3.70 3.50
C SER A 157 -7.80 3.55 2.21
N GLY A 158 -8.61 2.49 2.13
CA GLY A 158 -9.36 2.15 0.91
C GLY A 158 -10.60 3.01 0.71
N ALA A 159 -11.36 3.31 1.77
CA ALA A 159 -12.53 4.18 1.71
C ALA A 159 -12.75 4.84 3.07
N LEU A 160 -12.32 6.10 3.19
CA LEU A 160 -12.63 6.94 4.35
C LEU A 160 -14.09 7.43 4.29
N HIS A 161 -14.59 7.67 3.08
CA HIS A 161 -16.01 7.83 2.78
C HIS A 161 -16.56 6.53 2.15
N GLY A 162 -17.68 6.00 2.65
CA GLY A 162 -18.14 4.66 2.26
C GLY A 162 -18.79 4.54 0.86
N ASP A 163 -19.17 5.65 0.25
CA ASP A 163 -19.75 5.73 -1.10
C ASP A 163 -18.69 5.84 -2.21
N GLU A 164 -17.40 5.88 -1.88
CA GLU A 164 -16.28 6.10 -2.81
C GLU A 164 -15.57 4.75 -3.09
N ARG A 165 -15.99 4.07 -4.16
CA ARG A 165 -15.93 2.59 -4.26
C ARG A 165 -14.69 1.98 -4.90
N VAL A 166 -13.84 2.78 -5.53
CA VAL A 166 -12.66 2.29 -6.27
C VAL A 166 -11.55 1.84 -5.32
N GLY A 167 -11.24 2.66 -4.31
CA GLY A 167 -10.11 2.48 -3.40
C GLY A 167 -10.13 1.17 -2.60
N PRO A 168 -11.28 0.70 -2.08
CA PRO A 168 -11.38 -0.59 -1.39
C PRO A 168 -10.97 -1.75 -2.28
N LEU A 169 -11.34 -1.68 -3.57
CA LEU A 169 -10.94 -2.69 -4.55
C LEU A 169 -9.45 -2.58 -4.92
N VAL A 170 -8.91 -1.37 -5.05
CA VAL A 170 -7.47 -1.13 -5.28
C VAL A 170 -6.61 -1.82 -4.22
N VAL A 171 -6.89 -1.57 -2.95
CA VAL A 171 -6.05 -2.10 -1.86
C VAL A 171 -6.31 -3.59 -1.57
N THR A 172 -7.53 -4.07 -1.88
CA THR A 172 -7.85 -5.51 -1.87
C THR A 172 -7.06 -6.26 -2.94
N GLU A 173 -6.96 -5.70 -4.16
CA GLU A 173 -6.20 -6.29 -5.25
C GLU A 173 -4.68 -6.13 -5.09
N LEU A 174 -4.22 -5.04 -4.45
CA LEU A 174 -2.82 -4.88 -4.04
C LEU A 174 -2.37 -6.03 -3.14
N ALA A 175 -3.12 -6.34 -2.09
CA ALA A 175 -2.80 -7.41 -1.16
C ALA A 175 -2.69 -8.77 -1.89
N GLY A 176 -3.65 -9.07 -2.75
CA GLY A 176 -3.61 -10.28 -3.58
C GLY A 176 -2.48 -10.29 -4.60
N PHE A 177 -2.15 -9.16 -5.21
CA PHE A 177 -1.05 -9.01 -6.16
C PHE A 177 0.30 -9.29 -5.49
N LEU A 178 0.58 -8.62 -4.36
CA LEU A 178 1.81 -8.82 -3.58
C LEU A 178 2.01 -10.31 -3.25
N CYS A 179 0.98 -10.96 -2.71
CA CYS A 179 1.01 -12.38 -2.37
C CYS A 179 1.25 -13.29 -3.58
N ARG A 180 0.55 -13.03 -4.70
CA ARG A 180 0.68 -13.83 -5.94
C ARG A 180 2.07 -13.70 -6.57
N GLN A 181 2.60 -12.49 -6.76
CA GLN A 181 3.91 -12.34 -7.40
C GLN A 181 5.06 -12.82 -6.49
N TYR A 182 4.93 -12.65 -5.17
CA TYR A 182 5.88 -13.22 -4.21
C TYR A 182 6.04 -14.73 -4.40
N ARG A 183 4.92 -15.46 -4.50
CA ARG A 183 4.92 -16.93 -4.68
C ARG A 183 5.52 -17.36 -6.04
N LYS A 184 5.47 -16.50 -7.07
CA LYS A 184 6.06 -16.78 -8.39
C LYS A 184 7.58 -16.56 -8.45
N GLY A 185 8.19 -15.88 -7.47
CA GLY A 185 9.60 -15.52 -7.54
C GLY A 185 9.89 -14.17 -8.20
N ASP A 186 8.93 -13.24 -8.24
CA ASP A 186 9.21 -11.86 -8.67
C ASP A 186 10.16 -11.18 -7.66
N VAL A 187 11.38 -10.88 -8.09
CA VAL A 187 12.46 -10.41 -7.20
C VAL A 187 12.26 -8.99 -6.67
N GLU A 188 11.48 -8.16 -7.36
CA GLU A 188 11.15 -6.81 -6.88
C GLU A 188 10.06 -6.90 -5.81
N ILE A 189 8.96 -7.61 -6.09
CA ILE A 189 7.86 -7.80 -5.15
C ILE A 189 8.28 -8.64 -3.94
N GLN A 190 9.20 -9.61 -4.11
CA GLN A 190 9.81 -10.30 -2.98
C GLN A 190 10.58 -9.32 -2.08
N ARG A 191 11.42 -8.42 -2.63
CA ARG A 191 12.12 -7.37 -1.85
C ARG A 191 11.16 -6.43 -1.12
N LEU A 192 9.99 -6.13 -1.70
CA LEU A 192 8.97 -5.33 -1.02
C LEU A 192 8.41 -6.05 0.22
N VAL A 193 7.91 -7.27 0.06
CA VAL A 193 7.23 -8.03 1.13
C VAL A 193 8.20 -8.59 2.16
N ASP A 194 9.44 -8.90 1.79
CA ASP A 194 10.46 -9.40 2.71
C ASP A 194 10.92 -8.35 3.73
N GLU A 195 10.74 -7.06 3.47
CA GLU A 195 11.44 -5.99 4.20
C GLU A 195 10.57 -4.81 4.67
N ARG A 196 9.35 -4.64 4.14
CA ARG A 196 8.39 -3.60 4.57
C ARG A 196 7.12 -4.24 5.15
N ASN A 197 6.42 -3.53 6.03
CA ASN A 197 5.05 -3.87 6.44
C ASN A 197 4.05 -3.01 5.64
N THR A 198 3.23 -3.65 4.82
CA THR A 198 2.13 -2.96 4.12
C THR A 198 0.84 -3.10 4.93
N TRP A 199 0.37 -2.01 5.54
CA TRP A 199 -0.87 -1.98 6.32
C TRP A 199 -2.02 -1.43 5.49
N ILE A 200 -3.19 -2.07 5.59
CA ILE A 200 -4.35 -1.79 4.74
C ILE A 200 -5.62 -1.81 5.59
N MET A 201 -6.44 -0.78 5.45
CA MET A 201 -7.85 -0.79 5.88
C MET A 201 -8.71 -0.67 4.61
N PRO A 202 -9.24 -1.78 4.05
CA PRO A 202 -9.90 -1.74 2.75
C PRO A 202 -11.23 -0.98 2.81
N MET A 203 -11.92 -1.05 3.95
CA MET A 203 -13.19 -0.38 4.20
C MET A 203 -13.03 0.43 5.50
N THR A 204 -12.26 1.51 5.45
CA THR A 204 -11.91 2.34 6.62
C THR A 204 -13.19 2.79 7.35
N ASN A 205 -14.14 3.34 6.60
CA ASN A 205 -15.55 3.46 7.01
C ASN A 205 -16.35 2.23 6.57
N ALA A 206 -16.25 1.14 7.34
CA ALA A 206 -16.94 -0.12 7.09
C ALA A 206 -18.47 0.03 7.06
N PHE A 207 -19.04 0.88 7.92
CA PHE A 207 -20.48 1.15 7.97
C PHE A 207 -20.96 1.84 6.70
N GLY A 208 -20.30 2.93 6.31
CA GLY A 208 -20.63 3.65 5.09
C GLY A 208 -20.49 2.75 3.86
N TYR A 209 -19.46 1.90 3.83
CA TYR A 209 -19.24 0.96 2.73
C TYR A 209 -20.34 -0.10 2.64
N ALA A 210 -20.85 -0.63 3.75
CA ALA A 210 -21.95 -1.59 3.74
C ALA A 210 -23.30 -0.97 3.29
N HIS A 211 -23.51 0.33 3.53
CA HIS A 211 -24.75 1.04 3.18
C HIS A 211 -24.65 1.90 1.91
N ASN A 212 -23.48 1.97 1.28
CA ASN A 212 -23.15 2.88 0.19
C ASN A 212 -23.45 4.37 0.52
N VAL A 213 -22.96 4.83 1.67
CA VAL A 213 -23.06 6.23 2.12
C VAL A 213 -21.70 6.78 2.57
N ARG A 214 -21.51 8.08 2.39
CA ARG A 214 -20.29 8.82 2.81
C ARG A 214 -19.97 8.67 4.30
N HIS A 215 -20.98 8.88 5.13
CA HIS A 215 -20.86 9.17 6.56
C HIS A 215 -20.75 7.91 7.44
N GLU A 216 -20.30 8.09 8.69
CA GLU A 216 -20.51 7.13 9.77
C GLU A 216 -21.36 7.81 10.85
N ASN A 217 -22.54 7.26 11.19
CA ASN A 217 -23.43 7.84 12.21
C ASN A 217 -23.73 9.35 12.00
N ASN A 218 -23.99 9.76 10.75
CA ASN A 218 -24.16 11.16 10.29
C ASN A 218 -22.95 12.09 10.46
N MET A 219 -21.80 11.60 10.94
CA MET A 219 -20.53 12.33 10.94
C MET A 219 -19.76 12.02 9.64
N ASP A 220 -19.09 13.02 9.08
CA ASP A 220 -18.11 12.81 8.00
C ASP A 220 -16.79 12.35 8.64
N PRO A 221 -16.29 11.13 8.37
CA PRO A 221 -15.05 10.66 8.96
C PRO A 221 -13.85 11.53 8.62
N ASN A 222 -13.85 12.18 7.45
CA ASN A 222 -12.78 13.14 7.10
C ASN A 222 -13.01 14.56 7.65
N ARG A 223 -13.86 14.68 8.67
CA ARG A 223 -13.96 15.87 9.55
C ARG A 223 -13.77 15.50 11.02
N ASP A 224 -13.51 14.23 11.34
CA ASP A 224 -13.56 13.67 12.69
C ASP A 224 -12.18 13.58 13.39
N PHE A 225 -11.09 13.88 12.69
CA PHE A 225 -9.74 13.83 13.27
C PHE A 225 -9.43 15.07 14.13
N PRO A 226 -8.47 14.99 15.08
CA PRO A 226 -8.16 16.06 16.03
C PRO A 226 -7.29 17.16 15.41
N TYR A 227 -7.77 17.82 14.35
CA TYR A 227 -7.10 18.97 13.73
C TYR A 227 -8.10 20.13 13.55
N LEU A 228 -7.87 21.25 14.23
CA LEU A 228 -8.76 22.42 14.30
C LEU A 228 -10.22 22.08 14.69
N GLN A 229 -10.42 21.00 15.44
CA GLN A 229 -11.73 20.57 15.90
C GLN A 229 -12.07 21.07 17.30
N SER A 230 -13.35 21.12 17.64
CA SER A 230 -13.76 21.27 19.04
C SER A 230 -13.74 19.91 19.76
N PRO A 231 -13.45 19.83 21.06
CA PRO A 231 -13.28 18.54 21.76
C PRO A 231 -14.44 17.56 21.62
N ARG A 232 -15.68 18.00 21.41
CA ARG A 232 -16.83 17.09 21.25
C ARG A 232 -17.09 16.64 19.81
N MET A 233 -16.44 17.28 18.82
CA MET A 233 -16.70 17.08 17.39
C MET A 233 -15.65 16.20 16.69
N CYS A 234 -14.67 15.68 17.43
CA CYS A 234 -13.65 14.76 16.93
C CYS A 234 -13.65 13.43 17.69
N MET A 235 -13.20 12.37 17.02
CA MET A 235 -13.30 10.97 17.46
C MET A 235 -14.75 10.52 17.74
N GLN A 236 -15.73 11.09 17.05
CA GLN A 236 -17.12 10.68 17.12
C GLN A 236 -17.36 9.34 16.41
N THR A 237 -16.54 9.00 15.40
CA THR A 237 -16.63 7.78 14.58
C THR A 237 -15.70 6.68 15.08
N GLN A 238 -16.06 5.42 14.84
CA GLN A 238 -15.13 4.29 14.97
C GLN A 238 -14.09 4.26 13.84
N THR A 239 -14.43 4.79 12.66
CA THR A 239 -13.50 5.02 11.55
C THR A 239 -12.28 5.84 12.01
N GLY A 240 -12.49 7.07 12.50
CA GLY A 240 -11.42 7.95 12.96
C GLY A 240 -10.65 7.37 14.16
N ARG A 241 -11.37 6.78 15.13
CA ARG A 241 -10.74 6.10 16.26
C ARG A 241 -9.86 4.92 15.84
N ALA A 242 -10.32 4.05 14.93
CA ALA A 242 -9.55 2.88 14.49
C ALA A 242 -8.25 3.29 13.77
N VAL A 243 -8.29 4.34 12.96
CA VAL A 243 -7.08 4.90 12.33
C VAL A 243 -6.18 5.54 13.38
N ASN A 244 -6.71 6.31 14.33
CA ASN A 244 -5.93 6.88 15.43
C ASN A 244 -5.22 5.81 16.26
N GLU A 245 -5.94 4.77 16.69
CA GLU A 245 -5.40 3.66 17.47
C GLU A 245 -4.30 2.87 16.73
N LEU A 246 -4.33 2.85 15.39
CA LEU A 246 -3.28 2.30 14.54
C LEU A 246 -2.06 3.23 14.51
N PHE A 247 -2.22 4.50 14.15
CA PHE A 247 -1.11 5.49 14.11
C PHE A 247 -0.44 5.72 15.48
N ARG A 248 -1.16 5.55 16.59
CA ARG A 248 -0.55 5.59 17.92
C ARG A 248 0.50 4.49 18.15
N ARG A 249 0.41 3.38 17.40
CA ARG A 249 1.23 2.17 17.55
C ARG A 249 2.23 1.94 16.41
N HIS A 250 2.10 2.69 15.30
CA HIS A 250 2.82 2.48 14.05
C HIS A 250 3.37 3.79 13.47
N LEU A 251 4.69 3.83 13.16
CA LEU A 251 5.36 5.02 12.61
C LEU A 251 5.33 4.98 11.06
N PHE A 252 4.15 5.20 10.48
CA PHE A 252 3.93 5.13 9.03
C PHE A 252 4.74 6.19 8.28
N GLN A 253 5.70 5.77 7.45
CA GLN A 253 6.50 6.70 6.64
C GLN A 253 5.67 7.36 5.54
N PHE A 254 4.82 6.57 4.89
CA PHE A 254 3.94 7.01 3.81
C PHE A 254 2.52 6.53 4.05
N THR A 255 1.55 7.39 3.71
CA THR A 255 0.13 7.07 3.74
C THR A 255 -0.51 7.44 2.41
N LEU A 256 -1.46 6.65 1.92
CA LEU A 256 -2.33 7.02 0.80
C LEU A 256 -3.78 6.67 1.13
N THR A 257 -4.66 7.67 1.12
CA THR A 257 -6.11 7.52 1.27
C THR A 257 -6.80 7.71 -0.08
N PHE A 258 -7.80 6.86 -0.35
CA PHE A 258 -8.48 6.79 -1.65
C PHE A 258 -9.92 7.31 -1.56
N HIS A 259 -10.21 8.36 -2.33
CA HIS A 259 -11.47 9.10 -2.35
C HIS A 259 -12.07 9.18 -3.77
N GLY A 260 -13.28 9.70 -3.93
CA GLY A 260 -13.89 9.94 -5.23
C GLY A 260 -15.01 10.98 -5.25
N GLY A 261 -15.33 11.45 -6.45
CA GLY A 261 -16.22 12.59 -6.69
C GLY A 261 -15.55 13.71 -7.49
N MET A 262 -14.23 13.63 -7.68
CA MET A 262 -13.44 14.45 -8.61
C MET A 262 -12.17 13.69 -9.03
N ARG A 263 -11.25 14.35 -9.74
CA ARG A 263 -9.93 13.83 -10.10
C ARG A 263 -8.81 14.69 -9.56
N ALA A 264 -8.00 14.15 -8.66
CA ALA A 264 -6.81 14.81 -8.12
C ALA A 264 -5.90 13.81 -7.39
N LEU A 265 -4.62 14.15 -7.29
CA LEU A 265 -3.70 13.61 -6.30
C LEU A 265 -3.20 14.80 -5.47
N THR A 266 -3.41 14.78 -4.17
CA THR A 266 -3.10 15.93 -3.30
C THR A 266 -2.34 15.53 -2.05
N TYR A 267 -1.72 16.53 -1.43
CA TYR A 267 -0.94 16.46 -0.20
C TYR A 267 -1.13 17.76 0.62
N GLU A 268 -0.46 17.86 1.76
CA GLU A 268 -0.63 18.97 2.70
C GLU A 268 -0.33 20.38 2.13
N TRP A 269 -1.04 21.42 2.56
CA TRP A 269 -2.06 21.42 3.62
C TRP A 269 -3.49 21.30 3.08
N GLY A 270 -4.37 20.70 3.88
CA GLY A 270 -5.84 20.71 3.71
C GLY A 270 -6.57 21.62 4.70
N SER A 271 -5.87 22.18 5.69
CA SER A 271 -6.49 22.94 6.78
C SER A 271 -6.79 24.40 6.47
N HIS A 272 -7.78 24.96 7.17
CA HIS A 272 -8.10 26.39 7.10
C HIS A 272 -6.98 27.29 7.68
N ASP A 273 -6.21 26.85 8.66
CA ASP A 273 -5.15 27.66 9.27
C ASP A 273 -3.88 27.74 8.43
N HIS A 274 -3.77 26.96 7.35
CA HIS A 274 -2.71 27.07 6.34
C HIS A 274 -3.16 27.72 5.01
N MET A 275 -4.34 28.37 4.99
CA MET A 275 -4.75 29.24 3.88
C MET A 275 -4.21 30.67 4.04
N ARG A 276 -3.63 31.23 2.97
CA ARG A 276 -3.20 32.65 2.86
C ARG A 276 -3.59 33.19 1.50
N ASN A 277 -4.30 34.32 1.46
CA ASN A 277 -4.68 35.02 0.22
C ASN A 277 -5.31 34.10 -0.86
N GLY A 278 -6.11 33.12 -0.43
CA GLY A 278 -6.78 32.17 -1.32
C GLY A 278 -5.94 30.99 -1.83
N ARG A 279 -4.75 30.74 -1.24
CA ARG A 279 -3.88 29.60 -1.57
C ARG A 279 -3.39 28.89 -0.32
N SER A 280 -2.93 27.65 -0.47
CA SER A 280 -2.17 26.93 0.55
C SER A 280 -0.81 27.59 0.81
N THR A 281 -0.30 27.47 2.04
CA THR A 281 1.14 27.58 2.30
C THR A 281 1.86 26.26 2.02
N GLU A 282 3.20 26.35 1.93
CA GLU A 282 4.10 25.20 1.85
C GLU A 282 4.21 24.51 3.22
N SER A 283 4.30 23.19 3.26
CA SER A 283 4.55 22.46 4.52
C SER A 283 6.06 22.37 4.87
N PRO A 284 6.43 22.03 6.11
CA PRO A 284 7.83 21.70 6.47
C PRO A 284 8.51 20.61 5.61
N ASP A 285 7.74 19.81 4.88
CA ASP A 285 8.21 18.70 4.03
C ASP A 285 7.79 18.88 2.55
N ASP A 286 7.45 20.10 2.11
CA ASP A 286 6.81 20.39 0.81
C ASP A 286 7.53 19.81 -0.41
N VAL A 287 8.86 19.87 -0.43
CA VAL A 287 9.68 19.24 -1.48
C VAL A 287 9.58 17.71 -1.47
N ALA A 288 9.54 17.08 -0.29
CA ALA A 288 9.39 15.62 -0.18
C ALA A 288 8.01 15.17 -0.66
N PHE A 289 6.95 15.88 -0.27
CA PHE A 289 5.60 15.67 -0.81
C PHE A 289 5.55 15.87 -2.32
N THR A 290 6.18 16.93 -2.83
CA THR A 290 6.19 17.27 -4.26
C THR A 290 6.89 16.20 -5.09
N GLU A 291 8.11 15.80 -4.72
CA GLU A 291 8.88 14.78 -5.45
C GLU A 291 8.21 13.40 -5.38
N VAL A 292 7.80 12.94 -4.20
CA VAL A 292 7.12 11.64 -4.02
C VAL A 292 5.77 11.63 -4.71
N GLY A 293 5.00 12.73 -4.59
CA GLY A 293 3.72 12.91 -5.26
C GLY A 293 3.84 12.90 -6.79
N MET A 294 4.88 13.52 -7.36
CA MET A 294 5.20 13.40 -8.79
C MET A 294 5.57 11.96 -9.17
N ALA A 295 6.31 11.24 -8.34
CA ALA A 295 6.71 9.85 -8.60
C ALA A 295 5.51 8.88 -8.61
N ILE A 296 4.60 8.98 -7.62
CA ILE A 296 3.38 8.15 -7.59
C ILE A 296 2.38 8.57 -8.69
N ARG A 297 2.32 9.86 -9.03
CA ARG A 297 1.56 10.35 -10.20
C ARG A 297 2.06 9.72 -11.50
N ALA A 298 3.38 9.68 -11.69
CA ALA A 298 4.02 9.04 -12.84
C ALA A 298 3.75 7.52 -12.87
N ALA A 299 3.87 6.84 -11.72
CA ALA A 299 3.52 5.42 -11.58
C ALA A 299 2.04 5.13 -11.91
N SER A 300 1.12 6.09 -11.70
CA SER A 300 -0.28 5.95 -12.14
C SER A 300 -0.45 6.02 -13.66
N GLY A 301 0.49 6.66 -14.37
CA GLY A 301 0.51 6.75 -15.83
C GLY A 301 -0.39 7.83 -16.42
N LYS A 302 -0.83 7.60 -17.66
CA LYS A 302 -1.47 8.60 -18.53
C LYS A 302 -2.72 8.07 -19.22
N ASP A 303 -3.59 9.00 -19.61
CA ASP A 303 -4.81 8.73 -20.36
C ASP A 303 -4.54 8.46 -21.85
N GLY A 304 -5.62 8.29 -22.63
CA GLY A 304 -5.54 8.09 -24.08
C GLY A 304 -4.91 9.29 -24.83
N ALA A 305 -5.06 10.51 -24.31
CA ALA A 305 -4.55 11.75 -24.88
C ALA A 305 -3.14 12.12 -24.37
N SER A 306 -2.50 11.26 -23.57
CA SER A 306 -1.18 11.47 -22.94
C SER A 306 -1.13 12.51 -21.81
N HIS A 307 -2.28 12.90 -21.26
CA HIS A 307 -2.37 13.66 -20.02
C HIS A 307 -2.17 12.74 -18.80
N SER A 308 -1.61 13.27 -17.72
CA SER A 308 -1.57 12.54 -16.44
C SER A 308 -2.98 12.39 -15.87
N TRP A 309 -3.35 11.20 -15.38
CA TRP A 309 -4.70 10.88 -14.91
C TRP A 309 -5.27 11.80 -13.80
N TYR A 310 -4.37 12.49 -13.10
CA TYR A 310 -4.64 13.29 -11.92
C TYR A 310 -3.93 14.67 -12.04
N PRO A 311 -4.64 15.79 -11.85
CA PRO A 311 -4.07 17.03 -11.33
C PRO A 311 -3.24 16.79 -10.05
N PHE A 312 -2.23 17.61 -9.78
CA PHE A 312 -1.34 17.43 -8.63
C PHE A 312 -0.96 18.76 -7.99
N GLY A 313 -1.01 18.82 -6.65
CA GLY A 313 -0.80 20.03 -5.85
C GLY A 313 -1.28 19.82 -4.41
N ARG A 314 -1.41 20.90 -3.63
CA ARG A 314 -1.88 20.84 -2.24
C ARG A 314 -3.39 20.70 -2.17
N ILE A 315 -3.92 20.07 -1.12
CA ILE A 315 -5.38 19.88 -0.93
C ILE A 315 -6.11 21.23 -1.00
N ASN A 316 -5.60 22.22 -0.30
CA ASN A 316 -6.11 23.60 -0.29
C ASN A 316 -6.08 24.31 -1.67
N ASP A 317 -5.15 23.95 -2.56
CA ASP A 317 -4.99 24.58 -3.88
C ASP A 317 -5.85 23.93 -4.98
N LEU A 318 -6.32 22.68 -4.78
CA LEU A 318 -7.03 21.88 -5.80
C LEU A 318 -8.40 21.35 -5.38
N VAL A 319 -8.69 21.23 -4.09
CA VAL A 319 -9.95 20.70 -3.56
C VAL A 319 -10.69 21.83 -2.84
N TYR A 320 -10.57 21.93 -1.52
CA TYR A 320 -11.04 23.04 -0.68
C TYR A 320 -10.56 22.82 0.77
N PRO A 321 -10.42 23.88 1.59
CA PRO A 321 -10.01 23.75 2.99
C PRO A 321 -11.05 23.02 3.85
N VAL A 322 -10.56 22.22 4.80
CA VAL A 322 -11.34 21.39 5.73
C VAL A 322 -10.79 21.52 7.16
N ASN A 323 -11.52 21.02 8.16
CA ASN A 323 -11.01 20.82 9.51
C ASN A 323 -11.31 19.37 9.93
N GLY A 324 -10.40 18.76 10.68
CA GLY A 324 -10.48 17.36 11.10
C GLY A 324 -10.29 16.34 9.98
N GLY A 325 -9.51 16.68 8.95
CA GLY A 325 -9.06 15.72 7.94
C GLY A 325 -8.08 14.70 8.51
N LEU A 326 -8.08 13.50 7.94
CA LEU A 326 -7.06 12.46 8.14
C LEU A 326 -5.69 12.99 7.71
N GLU A 327 -5.67 13.80 6.66
CA GLU A 327 -4.51 14.32 5.97
C GLU A 327 -3.66 15.18 6.93
N ASP A 328 -4.10 16.42 7.23
CA ASP A 328 -3.36 17.35 8.09
C ASP A 328 -3.00 16.73 9.46
N TRP A 329 -3.88 15.91 10.02
CA TRP A 329 -3.65 15.20 11.28
C TRP A 329 -2.54 14.14 11.18
N SER A 330 -2.57 13.26 10.19
CA SER A 330 -1.61 12.15 10.07
C SER A 330 -0.20 12.62 9.72
N TYR A 331 -0.09 13.79 9.09
CA TYR A 331 1.18 14.51 8.92
C TYR A 331 1.62 15.24 10.19
N ALA A 332 0.74 15.99 10.88
CA ALA A 332 1.19 16.99 11.84
C ALA A 332 0.99 16.66 13.32
N ALA A 333 0.20 15.66 13.70
CA ALA A 333 -0.20 15.44 15.10
C ALA A 333 0.96 15.16 16.07
N GLY A 334 2.11 14.69 15.57
CA GLY A 334 3.32 14.54 16.35
C GLY A 334 4.11 15.84 16.60
N PHE A 335 3.94 16.90 15.80
CA PHE A 335 4.79 18.11 15.90
C PHE A 335 4.05 19.44 15.99
N ALA A 336 2.78 19.49 15.59
CA ALA A 336 1.94 20.66 15.77
C ALA A 336 1.54 20.85 17.24
N ARG A 337 1.14 22.07 17.59
CA ARG A 337 0.79 22.42 18.97
C ARG A 337 -0.53 21.75 19.39
N SER A 338 -0.64 21.41 20.67
CA SER A 338 -1.87 20.98 21.33
C SER A 338 -2.14 21.91 22.51
N PRO A 339 -3.40 22.31 22.82
CA PRO A 339 -4.68 21.80 22.28
C PRO A 339 -5.14 22.43 20.95
N SER A 340 -4.30 23.21 20.27
CA SER A 340 -4.60 23.77 18.94
C SER A 340 -3.32 23.96 18.10
N PRO A 341 -3.28 23.50 16.83
CA PRO A 341 -4.39 22.89 16.10
C PRO A 341 -4.75 21.46 16.53
N ILE A 342 -3.89 20.76 17.29
CA ILE A 342 -4.14 19.36 17.66
C ILE A 342 -5.08 19.25 18.87
N THR A 343 -6.35 18.94 18.60
CA THR A 343 -7.45 18.93 19.58
C THR A 343 -7.40 17.73 20.52
N VAL A 344 -7.48 17.97 21.83
CA VAL A 344 -7.74 16.91 22.82
C VAL A 344 -9.24 16.58 22.82
N CYS A 345 -9.62 15.45 22.23
CA CYS A 345 -11.01 15.04 22.04
C CYS A 345 -11.65 14.44 23.30
N ARG A 346 -12.95 14.67 23.44
CA ARG A 346 -13.86 14.17 24.49
C ARG A 346 -15.26 13.93 23.89
N PRO A 347 -15.39 13.03 22.89
CA PRO A 347 -16.68 12.66 22.29
C PRO A 347 -17.56 11.90 23.28
N SER A 348 -18.88 11.89 23.06
CA SER A 348 -19.84 11.09 23.84
C SER A 348 -20.24 9.77 23.18
N THR A 349 -19.93 9.58 21.90
CA THR A 349 -20.30 8.38 21.13
C THR A 349 -19.61 7.12 21.66
N TYR A 350 -20.27 5.96 21.47
CA TYR A 350 -19.79 4.61 21.81
C TYR A 350 -19.45 4.33 23.29
N GLY A 351 -19.82 5.25 24.20
CA GLY A 351 -19.47 5.20 25.62
C GLY A 351 -18.37 6.19 26.03
N GLY A 352 -17.98 7.09 25.12
CA GLY A 352 -16.85 8.00 25.27
C GLY A 352 -15.61 7.52 24.52
N TYR A 353 -14.55 8.31 24.61
CA TYR A 353 -13.18 7.99 24.19
C TYR A 353 -12.25 8.70 25.17
N ASP A 354 -11.17 8.05 25.63
CA ASP A 354 -10.29 8.63 26.64
C ASP A 354 -9.45 9.77 26.03
N ASP A 355 -9.34 10.90 26.74
CA ASP A 355 -8.72 12.09 26.18
C ASP A 355 -7.20 11.97 25.99
N THR A 356 -6.56 10.99 26.64
CA THR A 356 -5.16 10.62 26.42
C THR A 356 -4.93 9.96 25.06
N ARG A 357 -5.94 9.33 24.44
CA ARG A 357 -5.82 8.72 23.11
C ARG A 357 -5.60 9.77 22.01
N THR A 358 -5.87 11.04 22.30
CA THR A 358 -5.60 12.20 21.43
C THR A 358 -4.46 13.10 21.92
N LYS A 359 -3.59 12.56 22.78
CA LYS A 359 -2.30 13.15 23.15
C LYS A 359 -1.19 12.26 22.60
N TYR A 360 -0.30 12.82 21.80
CA TYR A 360 0.72 12.09 21.04
C TYR A 360 2.11 12.36 21.60
N GLN A 361 3.00 11.36 21.56
CA GLN A 361 4.41 11.57 21.80
C GLN A 361 5.00 12.49 20.71
N PRO A 362 5.85 13.48 21.06
CA PRO A 362 6.48 14.36 20.07
C PRO A 362 7.19 13.58 18.95
N GLY A 363 6.78 13.84 17.71
CA GLY A 363 7.28 13.23 16.49
C GLY A 363 6.78 11.81 16.20
N SER A 364 5.81 11.27 16.94
CA SER A 364 5.31 9.88 16.75
C SER A 364 4.18 9.71 15.73
N VAL A 365 3.57 10.80 15.25
CA VAL A 365 2.62 10.80 14.13
C VAL A 365 3.09 11.85 13.14
N ALA A 366 3.83 11.41 12.10
CA ALA A 366 4.39 12.28 11.08
C ALA A 366 4.56 11.57 9.73
N SER A 367 3.45 11.24 9.06
CA SER A 367 3.45 10.52 7.78
C SER A 367 3.50 11.47 6.58
N LEU A 368 4.20 11.09 5.49
CA LEU A 368 3.94 11.70 4.17
C LEU A 368 2.66 11.09 3.59
N VAL A 369 1.54 11.74 3.88
CA VAL A 369 0.20 11.36 3.45
C VAL A 369 -0.18 11.98 2.10
N PHE A 370 -0.87 11.18 1.28
CA PHE A 370 -1.45 11.60 0.02
C PHE A 370 -2.93 11.23 -0.03
N LEU A 371 -3.73 12.05 -0.71
CA LEU A 371 -5.15 11.82 -0.99
C LEU A 371 -5.30 11.65 -2.51
N ALA A 372 -5.87 10.53 -2.96
CA ALA A 372 -6.17 10.30 -4.38
C ALA A 372 -7.68 10.29 -4.63
N GLU A 373 -8.19 11.37 -5.21
CA GLU A 373 -9.52 11.48 -5.81
C GLU A 373 -9.48 10.76 -7.18
N MET A 374 -10.03 9.54 -7.23
CA MET A 374 -9.72 8.60 -8.31
C MET A 374 -10.53 8.81 -9.61
N ASP A 375 -11.71 9.40 -9.51
CA ASP A 375 -12.66 9.69 -10.60
C ASP A 375 -13.80 10.61 -10.17
N ASP A 376 -14.36 11.35 -11.13
CA ASP A 376 -15.51 12.25 -10.92
C ASP A 376 -16.79 11.49 -10.52
N ALA A 377 -16.92 10.24 -10.95
CA ALA A 377 -17.91 9.33 -10.39
C ALA A 377 -17.36 8.66 -9.11
N LYS A 378 -18.07 8.79 -7.98
CA LYS A 378 -17.75 8.03 -6.75
C LYS A 378 -17.77 6.52 -6.93
N THR A 379 -18.64 6.05 -7.83
CA THR A 379 -18.75 4.66 -8.30
C THR A 379 -18.74 4.66 -9.83
N PRO A 380 -17.57 4.68 -10.49
CA PRO A 380 -17.51 4.58 -11.94
C PRO A 380 -17.97 3.18 -12.40
N SER A 381 -18.40 3.07 -13.66
CA SER A 381 -18.89 1.81 -14.24
C SER A 381 -17.90 0.65 -14.02
N PRO A 382 -18.35 -0.57 -13.66
CA PRO A 382 -17.47 -1.73 -13.55
C PRO A 382 -16.61 -2.01 -14.79
N SER A 383 -17.08 -1.61 -15.98
CA SER A 383 -16.33 -1.73 -17.24
C SER A 383 -15.05 -0.88 -17.30
N THR A 384 -14.91 0.15 -16.46
CA THR A 384 -13.70 0.99 -16.41
C THR A 384 -12.65 0.44 -15.45
N LEU A 385 -12.98 -0.49 -14.55
CA LEU A 385 -12.07 -0.95 -13.48
C LEU A 385 -10.77 -1.58 -14.01
N GLY A 386 -10.83 -2.19 -15.20
CA GLY A 386 -9.70 -2.83 -15.89
C GLY A 386 -9.58 -4.32 -15.61
N SER A 387 -8.38 -4.85 -15.82
CA SER A 387 -8.04 -6.25 -15.60
C SER A 387 -6.64 -6.43 -15.01
N SER A 388 -6.38 -7.58 -14.41
CA SER A 388 -5.15 -7.92 -13.68
C SER A 388 -3.83 -7.72 -14.44
N ALA A 389 -3.80 -7.96 -15.76
CA ALA A 389 -2.63 -7.79 -16.60
C ALA A 389 -2.21 -6.31 -16.74
N GLN A 390 -3.13 -5.37 -16.53
CA GLN A 390 -2.88 -3.93 -16.70
C GLN A 390 -2.00 -3.32 -15.61
N VAL A 391 -1.69 -4.07 -14.54
CA VAL A 391 -0.69 -3.63 -13.55
C VAL A 391 0.69 -3.51 -14.19
N TRP A 392 1.04 -4.43 -15.09
CA TRP A 392 2.37 -4.56 -15.70
C TRP A 392 2.68 -3.57 -16.83
N GLY A 393 1.80 -2.60 -17.10
CA GLY A 393 1.98 -1.74 -18.27
C GLY A 393 1.32 -0.37 -18.21
N LEU A 394 2.10 0.65 -18.57
CA LEU A 394 1.67 2.04 -18.74
C LEU A 394 0.91 2.30 -20.07
N GLY A 395 0.17 1.31 -20.58
CA GLY A 395 -0.55 1.39 -21.86
C GLY A 395 -1.66 2.46 -21.89
N ARG A 396 -2.15 2.85 -23.07
CA ARG A 396 -3.10 4.00 -23.23
C ARG A 396 -4.55 3.73 -22.78
N ARG A 397 -4.86 2.55 -22.23
CA ARG A 397 -6.19 2.17 -21.71
C ARG A 397 -6.01 1.50 -20.34
N GLN A 398 -5.95 2.30 -19.28
CA GLN A 398 -5.66 1.83 -17.92
C GLN A 398 -6.90 1.91 -17.04
N GLY A 399 -7.35 0.76 -16.55
CA GLY A 399 -8.46 0.73 -15.60
C GLY A 399 -8.09 1.30 -14.25
N HIS A 400 -9.11 1.70 -13.49
CA HIS A 400 -8.93 2.40 -12.20
C HIS A 400 -8.13 1.58 -11.19
N VAL A 401 -8.30 0.26 -11.16
CA VAL A 401 -7.63 -0.58 -10.16
C VAL A 401 -6.13 -0.62 -10.44
N ALA A 402 -5.74 -0.95 -11.68
CA ALA A 402 -4.34 -1.10 -12.05
C ALA A 402 -3.54 0.21 -11.92
N ARG A 403 -4.12 1.37 -12.30
CA ARG A 403 -3.40 2.66 -12.19
C ARG A 403 -3.15 3.09 -10.74
N ASN A 404 -4.11 2.88 -9.85
CA ASN A 404 -3.99 3.27 -8.44
C ASN A 404 -3.16 2.24 -7.63
N LEU A 405 -3.21 0.96 -7.98
CA LEU A 405 -2.38 -0.09 -7.36
C LEU A 405 -0.88 0.19 -7.54
N ARG A 406 -0.48 0.74 -8.69
CA ARG A 406 0.91 1.19 -8.94
C ARG A 406 1.35 2.35 -8.04
N MET A 407 0.44 3.23 -7.64
CA MET A 407 0.72 4.31 -6.68
C MET A 407 1.07 3.74 -5.31
N CYS A 408 0.31 2.74 -4.85
CA CYS A 408 0.63 2.00 -3.62
C CYS A 408 1.98 1.28 -3.70
N LEU A 409 2.24 0.54 -4.79
CA LEU A 409 3.51 -0.16 -4.99
C LEU A 409 4.72 0.80 -4.95
N LYS A 410 4.62 1.99 -5.56
CA LYS A 410 5.69 3.00 -5.49
C LYS A 410 5.91 3.55 -4.08
N LEU A 411 4.88 3.64 -3.23
CA LEU A 411 5.06 4.01 -1.81
C LEU A 411 5.70 2.86 -0.98
N ILE A 412 5.35 1.60 -1.24
CA ILE A 412 6.01 0.44 -0.59
C ILE A 412 7.51 0.36 -0.99
N GLU A 413 7.83 0.69 -2.24
CA GLU A 413 9.21 0.82 -2.72
C GLU A 413 9.99 1.87 -1.91
N LEU A 414 9.49 3.12 -1.90
CA LEU A 414 10.14 4.29 -1.30
C LEU A 414 10.30 4.24 0.23
N ALA A 415 9.54 3.38 0.92
CA ALA A 415 9.62 3.20 2.37
C ALA A 415 10.98 2.68 2.88
N LYS A 416 11.81 2.08 2.01
CA LYS A 416 13.16 1.64 2.39
C LYS A 416 14.15 1.92 1.24
N PRO A 417 15.08 2.89 1.38
CA PRO A 417 16.11 3.11 0.39
C PRO A 417 17.23 2.07 0.49
N GLU A 418 17.70 1.62 -0.65
CA GLU A 418 18.66 0.52 -0.79
C GLU A 418 19.68 0.82 -1.90
N VAL A 419 20.89 0.28 -1.77
CA VAL A 419 21.81 0.10 -2.89
C VAL A 419 21.77 -1.36 -3.33
N VAL A 420 21.45 -1.59 -4.60
CA VAL A 420 21.54 -2.90 -5.24
C VAL A 420 22.90 -3.00 -5.94
N VAL A 421 23.80 -3.77 -5.34
CA VAL A 421 25.10 -4.13 -5.93
C VAL A 421 24.89 -5.24 -6.96
N HIS A 422 25.47 -5.10 -8.15
CA HIS A 422 25.43 -6.12 -9.20
C HIS A 422 26.42 -7.28 -8.90
N PRO A 423 26.29 -8.45 -9.54
CA PRO A 423 27.19 -9.57 -9.32
C PRO A 423 28.68 -9.24 -9.55
N LEU A 424 29.50 -9.55 -8.54
CA LEU A 424 30.95 -9.33 -8.51
C LEU A 424 31.68 -10.66 -8.34
N SER A 425 32.80 -10.82 -9.06
CA SER A 425 33.66 -11.99 -8.98
C SER A 425 35.10 -11.60 -8.64
N TRP A 426 35.30 -11.00 -7.45
CA TRP A 426 36.62 -10.65 -6.94
C TRP A 426 37.25 -11.85 -6.19
N PRO A 427 38.57 -12.10 -6.32
CA PRO A 427 39.27 -13.05 -5.47
C PRO A 427 39.35 -12.53 -4.04
N SER A 428 39.39 -13.43 -3.05
CA SER A 428 39.49 -13.05 -1.62
C SER A 428 40.82 -12.42 -1.22
N ARG A 429 41.85 -12.49 -2.09
CA ARG A 429 43.16 -11.87 -1.90
C ARG A 429 43.50 -11.00 -3.11
N VAL A 430 43.89 -9.75 -2.87
CA VAL A 430 44.07 -8.72 -3.89
C VAL A 430 45.37 -7.95 -3.60
N PRO A 431 46.23 -7.62 -4.59
CA PRO A 431 47.41 -6.80 -4.34
C PRO A 431 47.03 -5.33 -4.09
N ALA A 432 47.75 -4.65 -3.19
CA ALA A 432 47.50 -3.27 -2.78
C ALA A 432 47.64 -2.19 -3.87
N ASN A 433 47.97 -2.57 -5.12
CA ASN A 433 47.98 -1.67 -6.28
C ASN A 433 46.77 -1.85 -7.22
N ALA A 434 45.83 -2.76 -6.89
CA ALA A 434 44.69 -3.07 -7.75
C ALA A 434 43.72 -1.88 -7.93
N GLU A 435 42.95 -1.94 -9.02
CA GLU A 435 41.79 -1.07 -9.24
C GLU A 435 40.51 -1.87 -8.96
N LEU A 436 39.66 -1.34 -8.06
CA LEU A 436 38.38 -1.93 -7.71
C LEU A 436 37.25 -1.17 -8.44
N ALA A 437 36.31 -1.91 -9.03
CA ALA A 437 35.13 -1.37 -9.69
C ALA A 437 33.85 -2.13 -9.27
N VAL A 438 32.85 -1.38 -8.79
CA VAL A 438 31.57 -1.92 -8.31
C VAL A 438 30.41 -1.28 -9.08
N ASP A 439 29.67 -2.10 -9.83
CA ASP A 439 28.42 -1.71 -10.47
C ASP A 439 27.27 -1.74 -9.45
N LEU A 440 26.53 -0.63 -9.34
CA LEU A 440 25.39 -0.52 -8.43
C LEU A 440 24.24 0.33 -8.98
N HIS A 441 23.06 0.25 -8.37
CA HIS A 441 22.00 1.24 -8.52
C HIS A 441 21.25 1.49 -7.20
N GLY A 442 20.67 2.67 -7.04
CA GLY A 442 19.75 2.97 -5.94
C GLY A 442 18.36 2.41 -6.22
N PHE A 443 17.66 1.94 -5.18
CA PHE A 443 16.28 1.45 -5.19
C PHE A 443 15.54 1.96 -3.94
N GLY A 444 14.21 2.14 -4.00
CA GLY A 444 13.45 2.67 -2.85
C GLY A 444 13.74 4.12 -2.51
N CYS A 445 14.09 4.89 -3.54
CA CYS A 445 14.44 6.30 -3.49
C CYS A 445 14.06 6.96 -4.82
N LEU A 446 14.19 8.29 -4.91
CA LEU A 446 14.04 9.04 -6.15
C LEU A 446 15.42 9.42 -6.71
N THR A 447 16.34 9.78 -5.82
CA THR A 447 17.72 10.21 -6.09
C THR A 447 18.69 9.54 -5.13
N LEU A 448 19.66 8.80 -5.67
CA LEU A 448 20.87 8.39 -4.95
C LEU A 448 21.79 9.62 -4.91
N SER A 449 21.76 10.33 -3.77
CA SER A 449 22.36 11.65 -3.61
C SER A 449 23.88 11.57 -3.45
N SER A 450 24.35 10.54 -2.74
CA SER A 450 25.77 10.19 -2.64
C SER A 450 25.93 8.67 -2.52
N ALA A 451 27.04 8.14 -3.03
CA ALA A 451 27.50 6.79 -2.72
C ALA A 451 29.03 6.77 -2.76
N GLN A 452 29.65 6.04 -1.83
CA GLN A 452 31.10 5.92 -1.67
C GLN A 452 31.48 4.45 -1.47
N LEU A 453 32.45 3.96 -2.24
CA LEU A 453 33.02 2.64 -2.07
C LEU A 453 34.09 2.71 -0.98
N LEU A 454 33.86 2.00 0.12
CA LEU A 454 34.68 2.02 1.33
C LEU A 454 35.31 0.65 1.61
N LEU A 455 36.54 0.67 2.10
CA LEU A 455 37.19 -0.44 2.78
C LEU A 455 37.22 -0.15 4.29
N ILE A 456 36.54 -0.99 5.07
CA ILE A 456 36.47 -0.88 6.53
C ILE A 456 37.34 -1.99 7.12
N GLN A 457 38.27 -1.66 8.01
CA GLN A 457 39.12 -2.66 8.70
C GLN A 457 38.26 -3.77 9.33
N ARG A 458 38.57 -5.04 9.04
CA ARG A 458 37.73 -6.19 9.42
C ARG A 458 37.47 -6.27 10.93
N GLU A 459 38.44 -5.90 11.76
CA GLU A 459 38.34 -5.87 13.23
C GLU A 459 37.30 -4.89 13.79
N ARG A 460 36.95 -3.84 13.02
CA ARG A 460 36.00 -2.79 13.45
C ARG A 460 34.54 -3.22 13.34
N LEU A 461 34.27 -4.39 12.76
CA LEU A 461 32.93 -4.93 12.51
C LEU A 461 32.79 -6.32 13.12
N LYS A 462 31.56 -6.72 13.49
CA LYS A 462 31.28 -8.11 13.91
C LYS A 462 31.43 -9.07 12.73
N ASN A 463 30.91 -8.69 11.56
CA ASN A 463 31.08 -9.39 10.28
C ASN A 463 30.88 -8.42 9.08
N CYS A 464 31.25 -8.85 7.87
CA CYS A 464 31.11 -8.04 6.67
C CYS A 464 29.69 -8.08 6.07
N SER A 465 28.93 -9.18 6.23
CA SER A 465 27.61 -9.34 5.61
C SER A 465 26.49 -8.51 6.23
N THR A 466 26.65 -8.05 7.47
CA THR A 466 25.67 -7.18 8.18
C THR A 466 26.22 -5.80 8.53
N LEU A 467 27.54 -5.59 8.38
CA LEU A 467 28.26 -4.35 8.73
C LEU A 467 27.94 -3.80 10.13
N ARG A 468 27.54 -4.65 11.09
CA ARG A 468 27.34 -4.26 12.49
C ARG A 468 28.69 -3.95 13.14
N MET A 469 28.78 -2.81 13.83
CA MET A 469 30.00 -2.35 14.52
C MET A 469 30.47 -3.39 15.55
N ALA A 470 31.78 -3.57 15.70
CA ALA A 470 32.37 -4.48 16.70
C ALA A 470 32.10 -3.98 18.14
N THR A 471 32.32 -2.69 18.37
CA THR A 471 31.99 -1.98 19.61
C THR A 471 30.60 -1.35 19.54
N GLU A 472 29.95 -1.22 20.70
CA GLU A 472 28.67 -0.54 20.86
C GLU A 472 28.86 0.71 21.72
N GLY A 473 28.32 1.84 21.28
CA GLY A 473 28.48 3.13 21.95
C GLY A 473 28.25 4.32 21.02
N ALA A 474 27.99 5.48 21.61
CA ALA A 474 27.87 6.73 20.86
C ALA A 474 29.19 7.05 20.15
N GLY A 475 29.13 7.40 18.87
CA GLY A 475 30.31 7.73 18.06
C GLY A 475 31.04 6.54 17.40
N ALA A 476 30.80 5.28 17.81
CA ALA A 476 31.49 4.11 17.24
C ALA A 476 31.31 4.03 15.71
N ARG A 477 30.10 4.29 15.20
CA ARG A 477 29.82 4.39 13.75
C ARG A 477 30.62 5.50 13.07
N ALA A 478 30.76 6.66 13.72
CA ALA A 478 31.48 7.80 13.16
C ALA A 478 32.98 7.50 13.08
N GLU A 479 33.58 6.89 14.12
CA GLU A 479 34.97 6.43 14.09
C GLU A 479 35.20 5.45 12.93
N VAL A 480 34.29 4.49 12.72
CA VAL A 480 34.36 3.52 11.62
C VAL A 480 34.23 4.19 10.24
N LEU A 481 33.36 5.19 10.08
CA LEU A 481 33.23 5.94 8.81
C LEU A 481 34.43 6.87 8.56
N THR A 482 35.03 7.46 9.60
CA THR A 482 36.22 8.32 9.49
C THR A 482 37.52 7.53 9.29
N SER A 483 37.61 6.31 9.80
CA SER A 483 38.77 5.41 9.59
C SER A 483 38.66 4.53 8.34
N ALA A 484 37.52 4.53 7.65
CA ALA A 484 37.33 3.80 6.40
C ALA A 484 38.13 4.41 5.24
N VAL A 485 38.80 3.56 4.46
CA VAL A 485 39.49 4.00 3.24
C VAL A 485 38.46 4.14 2.11
N ARG A 486 38.23 5.37 1.65
CA ARG A 486 37.40 5.66 0.48
C ARG A 486 38.17 5.38 -0.81
N VAL A 487 37.71 4.40 -1.57
CA VAL A 487 38.28 3.98 -2.87
C VAL A 487 37.68 4.80 -4.02
N ALA A 488 36.35 4.98 -4.01
CA ALA A 488 35.61 5.67 -5.05
C ALA A 488 34.40 6.42 -4.48
N ALA A 489 33.84 7.36 -5.24
CA ALA A 489 32.61 8.07 -4.90
C ALA A 489 31.84 8.51 -6.17
N LEU A 490 30.53 8.67 -6.05
CA LEU A 490 29.72 9.31 -7.11
C LEU A 490 30.18 10.76 -7.32
N PRO A 491 30.43 11.21 -8.56
CA PRO A 491 30.81 12.60 -8.85
C PRO A 491 29.62 13.57 -8.77
N LYS A 492 28.39 13.05 -8.80
CA LYS A 492 27.13 13.79 -8.64
C LYS A 492 26.01 12.83 -8.24
N ALA A 493 24.91 13.38 -7.72
CA ALA A 493 23.67 12.64 -7.52
C ALA A 493 23.13 12.03 -8.83
N VAL A 494 22.47 10.88 -8.73
CA VAL A 494 21.88 10.14 -9.86
C VAL A 494 20.45 9.69 -9.52
N PRO A 495 19.52 9.58 -10.50
CA PRO A 495 18.21 9.00 -10.26
C PRO A 495 18.32 7.56 -9.74
N CYS A 496 17.43 7.19 -8.81
CA CYS A 496 17.27 5.80 -8.42
C CYS A 496 16.46 5.02 -9.48
N ARG A 497 16.73 3.73 -9.60
CA ARG A 497 15.88 2.80 -10.34
C ARG A 497 14.67 2.47 -9.47
N GLY A 498 13.48 2.81 -9.96
CA GLY A 498 12.24 2.35 -9.35
C GLY A 498 11.91 0.90 -9.71
N LEU A 499 10.73 0.43 -9.28
CA LEU A 499 10.16 -0.83 -9.74
C LEU A 499 10.06 -0.87 -11.28
N SER A 500 10.67 -1.88 -11.90
CA SER A 500 10.46 -2.20 -13.31
C SER A 500 9.22 -3.07 -13.56
N VAL A 501 8.48 -3.42 -12.50
CA VAL A 501 7.18 -4.14 -12.55
C VAL A 501 6.09 -3.50 -13.44
N TRP A 502 6.26 -2.28 -13.95
CA TRP A 502 5.39 -1.65 -14.97
C TRP A 502 6.12 -0.91 -16.10
N GLU A 503 7.44 -1.06 -16.17
CA GLU A 503 8.31 -0.40 -17.17
C GLU A 503 9.07 -1.47 -17.95
N PRO A 504 9.12 -1.42 -19.29
CA PRO A 504 10.06 -2.26 -20.02
C PRO A 504 11.48 -1.90 -19.55
N PRO A 505 12.36 -2.88 -19.24
CA PRO A 505 13.67 -2.60 -18.63
C PRO A 505 14.45 -1.61 -19.50
N PRO A 506 14.70 -0.38 -19.01
CA PRO A 506 15.03 0.71 -19.91
C PRO A 506 16.44 0.54 -20.51
N PRO A 507 16.60 0.66 -21.83
CA PRO A 507 17.89 0.51 -22.50
C PRO A 507 18.82 1.63 -22.05
N GLY A 508 19.78 1.30 -21.18
CA GLY A 508 20.74 2.27 -20.66
C GLY A 508 20.39 2.89 -19.30
N SER A 509 19.49 2.32 -18.48
CA SER A 509 19.62 2.50 -17.01
C SER A 509 20.81 1.70 -16.50
N ALA A 510 22.01 2.12 -16.92
CA ALA A 510 23.25 1.45 -16.57
C ALA A 510 23.43 1.44 -15.06
N ALA A 511 24.01 0.36 -14.54
CA ALA A 511 24.61 0.40 -13.22
C ALA A 511 25.65 1.52 -13.20
N VAL A 512 25.71 2.26 -12.10
CA VAL A 512 26.72 3.29 -11.92
C VAL A 512 27.95 2.63 -11.34
N GLU A 513 29.05 2.68 -12.08
CA GLU A 513 30.32 2.09 -11.68
C GLU A 513 31.02 3.00 -10.65
N LEU A 514 31.22 2.49 -9.43
CA LEU A 514 32.16 3.07 -8.46
C LEU A 514 33.54 2.45 -8.68
N ARG A 515 34.40 3.15 -9.43
CA ARG A 515 35.78 2.76 -9.77
C ARG A 515 36.82 3.57 -9.01
N GLY A 516 37.86 2.92 -8.49
CA GLY A 516 39.02 3.59 -7.91
C GLY A 516 40.22 2.68 -7.63
N GLY A 517 41.41 3.27 -7.62
CA GLY A 517 42.66 2.60 -7.23
C GLY A 517 42.87 2.58 -5.71
N LEU A 518 43.58 1.58 -5.22
CA LEU A 518 43.92 1.45 -3.80
C LEU A 518 45.08 2.38 -3.39
N PRO A 519 45.07 2.97 -2.16
CA PRO A 519 46.19 3.75 -1.66
C PRO A 519 47.48 2.92 -1.48
N PRO A 520 48.66 3.46 -1.82
CA PRO A 520 49.94 2.77 -1.64
C PRO A 520 50.17 2.32 -0.19
N GLY A 521 50.68 1.10 -0.03
CA GLY A 521 51.04 0.53 1.29
C GLY A 521 49.86 -0.07 2.09
N LEU A 522 48.62 0.07 1.64
CA LEU A 522 47.45 -0.49 2.32
C LEU A 522 47.49 -2.02 2.33
N SER A 523 47.38 -2.65 3.49
CA SER A 523 47.40 -4.12 3.62
C SER A 523 46.59 -4.60 4.84
N GLY A 524 46.24 -5.89 4.87
CA GLY A 524 45.38 -6.49 5.90
C GLY A 524 43.97 -6.80 5.39
N ASP A 525 43.07 -7.17 6.31
CA ASP A 525 41.71 -7.61 5.98
C ASP A 525 40.68 -6.48 6.09
N PHE A 526 39.87 -6.30 5.05
CA PHE A 526 38.84 -5.26 4.98
C PHE A 526 37.47 -5.82 4.60
N CYS A 527 36.41 -5.36 5.25
CA CYS A 527 35.06 -5.49 4.70
C CYS A 527 34.83 -4.42 3.64
N VAL A 528 34.30 -4.81 2.48
CA VAL A 528 33.97 -3.90 1.38
C VAL A 528 32.52 -3.46 1.52
N ALA A 529 32.27 -2.15 1.54
CA ALA A 529 30.95 -1.56 1.74
C ALA A 529 30.69 -0.37 0.81
N VAL A 530 29.42 -0.11 0.52
CA VAL A 530 28.96 1.17 -0.03
C VAL A 530 28.32 1.97 1.10
N ALA A 531 28.84 3.16 1.37
CA ALA A 531 28.15 4.18 2.18
C ALA A 531 27.34 5.08 1.24
N ALA A 532 26.03 5.21 1.45
CA ALA A 532 25.15 5.95 0.55
C ALA A 532 24.10 6.81 1.28
N GLU A 533 23.75 7.92 0.64
CA GLU A 533 22.72 8.88 1.08
C GLU A 533 21.72 9.10 -0.06
N PHE A 534 20.46 9.36 0.30
CA PHE A 534 19.34 9.33 -0.63
C PHE A 534 18.45 10.54 -0.42
N ASP A 535 17.82 11.04 -1.49
CA ASP A 535 16.77 12.05 -1.47
C ASP A 535 17.09 13.31 -0.63
N GLN A 536 18.35 13.78 -0.67
CA GLN A 536 18.83 14.93 0.13
C GLN A 536 18.23 16.28 -0.32
N SER A 537 17.60 16.33 -1.48
CA SER A 537 16.81 17.48 -1.94
C SER A 537 15.66 17.84 -1.00
N TRP A 538 15.11 16.86 -0.27
CA TRP A 538 13.99 17.05 0.67
C TRP A 538 14.31 18.00 1.84
N GLY A 539 15.58 18.34 2.07
CA GLY A 539 15.98 19.38 3.02
C GLY A 539 15.80 20.82 2.53
N GLN A 540 15.50 21.05 1.24
CA GLN A 540 15.57 22.35 0.57
C GLN A 540 14.20 23.06 0.50
N GLN A 541 13.64 23.41 1.66
CA GLN A 541 12.33 24.08 1.74
C GLN A 541 12.42 25.57 1.41
N SER A 542 11.42 26.15 0.72
CA SER A 542 11.46 27.54 0.26
C SER A 542 10.83 28.53 1.27
N ARG A 543 9.58 28.29 1.67
CA ARG A 543 8.82 29.11 2.63
C ARG A 543 7.87 28.24 3.49
N PRO A 544 8.40 27.23 4.23
CA PRO A 544 7.59 26.32 5.01
C PRO A 544 6.79 27.04 6.11
N ASP A 545 5.53 26.68 6.25
CA ASP A 545 4.59 27.13 7.28
C ASP A 545 4.05 25.89 8.03
N PRO A 546 4.33 25.74 9.34
CA PRO A 546 5.20 26.58 10.15
C PRO A 546 6.66 26.50 9.71
N ALA A 547 7.46 27.54 10.03
CA ALA A 547 8.87 27.64 9.67
C ALA A 547 9.78 26.65 10.43
N LEU A 548 9.70 25.37 10.06
CA LEU A 548 10.42 24.24 10.64
C LEU A 548 11.24 23.52 9.56
N ARG A 549 12.23 22.73 10.01
CA ARG A 549 12.84 21.69 9.16
C ARG A 549 11.86 20.52 8.95
N PRO A 550 12.03 19.72 7.89
CA PRO A 550 11.28 18.48 7.63
C PRO A 550 10.98 17.65 8.88
N ARG A 551 9.74 17.18 8.96
CA ARG A 551 9.13 16.55 10.11
C ARG A 551 8.68 15.13 9.87
N ALA A 552 8.34 14.77 8.64
CA ALA A 552 7.83 13.44 8.33
C ALA A 552 8.90 12.36 8.57
N HIS A 553 8.48 11.18 9.04
CA HIS A 553 9.35 10.05 9.31
C HIS A 553 10.23 9.73 8.09
N ALA A 554 9.62 9.65 6.90
CA ALA A 554 10.31 9.40 5.63
C ALA A 554 11.47 10.39 5.39
N ALA A 555 11.24 11.69 5.57
CA ALA A 555 12.25 12.72 5.34
C ALA A 555 13.33 12.75 6.43
N ARG A 556 12.97 12.59 7.70
CA ARG A 556 13.94 12.56 8.81
C ARG A 556 14.88 11.35 8.71
N LEU A 557 14.36 10.18 8.27
CA LEU A 557 15.14 8.99 7.90
C LEU A 557 16.14 9.20 6.76
N ARG A 558 15.99 10.27 5.95
CA ARG A 558 16.93 10.64 4.89
C ARG A 558 17.88 11.75 5.34
N LEU A 559 17.42 12.74 6.10
CA LEU A 559 18.12 14.01 6.30
C LEU A 559 18.89 14.12 7.64
N GLU A 560 18.46 13.41 8.69
CA GLU A 560 19.11 13.46 10.01
C GLU A 560 20.22 12.40 10.13
N GLU A 561 21.38 12.79 10.66
CA GLU A 561 22.57 11.91 10.77
C GLU A 561 22.28 10.62 11.56
N HIS A 562 21.45 10.71 12.60
CA HIS A 562 20.83 9.58 13.28
C HIS A 562 19.43 9.99 13.69
N TYR A 563 18.41 9.30 13.17
CA TYR A 563 17.01 9.51 13.54
C TYR A 563 16.49 8.30 14.31
N VAL A 564 16.03 8.56 15.54
CA VAL A 564 15.36 7.58 16.40
C VAL A 564 13.97 8.10 16.76
N MET A 565 12.97 7.22 16.69
CA MET A 565 11.59 7.50 17.12
C MET A 565 10.92 6.23 17.62
N THR A 566 9.97 6.37 18.56
CA THR A 566 9.08 5.29 19.00
C THR A 566 7.62 5.71 18.81
N ALA A 567 6.75 4.72 18.58
CA ALA A 567 5.30 4.92 18.64
C ALA A 567 4.86 5.42 20.02
N SER A 568 3.68 6.08 20.08
CA SER A 568 3.09 6.58 21.34
C SER A 568 2.65 5.44 22.28
N ASP A 569 2.25 4.29 21.72
CA ASP A 569 1.81 3.10 22.44
C ASP A 569 2.55 1.85 21.92
N GLY A 570 2.58 0.80 22.75
CA GLY A 570 3.07 -0.52 22.37
C GLY A 570 2.19 -1.27 21.36
N LEU A 571 2.80 -2.14 20.56
CA LEU A 571 2.11 -3.09 19.69
C LEU A 571 1.30 -4.11 20.51
N GLN A 572 0.23 -4.63 19.92
CA GLN A 572 -0.57 -5.70 20.53
C GLN A 572 0.22 -7.01 20.64
N GLY A 573 -0.02 -7.74 21.72
CA GLY A 573 0.63 -9.02 22.01
C GLY A 573 2.04 -8.89 22.61
N THR A 574 2.85 -7.94 22.16
CA THR A 574 4.20 -7.69 22.71
C THR A 574 4.23 -6.61 23.80
N GLY A 575 3.46 -5.52 23.63
CA GLY A 575 3.57 -4.31 24.46
C GLY A 575 4.75 -3.41 24.13
N GLU A 576 5.68 -3.86 23.28
CA GLU A 576 6.83 -3.08 22.81
C GLU A 576 6.41 -2.08 21.72
N PRO A 577 6.90 -0.82 21.75
CA PRO A 577 6.58 0.18 20.73
C PRO A 577 7.37 -0.07 19.43
N MET A 578 6.69 0.11 18.30
CA MET A 578 7.34 0.21 16.98
C MET A 578 8.39 1.33 17.00
N ARG A 579 9.57 1.10 16.40
CA ARG A 579 10.75 1.97 16.52
C ARG A 579 11.43 2.22 15.18
N LEU A 580 11.61 3.48 14.81
CA LEU A 580 12.58 3.89 13.79
C LEU A 580 13.94 4.15 14.45
N ASP A 581 15.03 3.70 13.81
CA ASP A 581 16.40 3.79 14.34
C ASP A 581 17.41 3.62 13.20
N GLU A 582 17.69 4.72 12.50
CA GLU A 582 18.38 4.73 11.21
C GLU A 582 19.28 5.96 11.03
N HIS A 583 20.33 5.82 10.23
CA HIS A 583 21.26 6.91 9.90
C HIS A 583 20.98 7.46 8.50
N ARG A 584 21.17 8.77 8.25
CA ARG A 584 21.17 9.33 6.88
C ARG A 584 22.04 8.50 5.95
N THR A 585 23.32 8.37 6.31
CA THR A 585 24.33 7.59 5.58
C THR A 585 24.17 6.12 5.92
N LYS A 586 23.63 5.35 4.98
CA LYS A 586 23.37 3.91 5.14
C LYS A 586 24.54 3.10 4.59
N LEU A 587 24.78 1.93 5.17
CA LEU A 587 25.90 1.06 4.82
C LEU A 587 25.39 -0.24 4.21
N PHE A 588 25.87 -0.56 3.00
CA PHE A 588 25.47 -1.74 2.23
C PHE A 588 26.69 -2.64 2.00
N PRO A 589 26.62 -3.95 2.29
CA PRO A 589 27.73 -4.88 2.06
C PRO A 589 27.93 -5.12 0.56
N VAL A 590 29.19 -5.04 0.11
CA VAL A 590 29.57 -5.40 -1.27
C VAL A 590 30.00 -6.86 -1.35
N LEU A 591 30.69 -7.36 -0.32
CA LEU A 591 31.09 -8.76 -0.17
C LEU A 591 30.62 -9.30 1.20
N PRO A 592 30.16 -10.58 1.28
CA PRO A 592 29.75 -11.19 2.54
C PRO A 592 30.94 -11.51 3.47
N THR A 593 32.15 -11.58 2.91
CA THR A 593 33.42 -11.91 3.58
C THR A 593 34.42 -10.76 3.45
N ALA A 594 35.52 -10.83 4.21
CA ALA A 594 36.62 -9.89 4.07
C ALA A 594 37.36 -10.05 2.73
N LEU A 595 37.99 -8.97 2.30
CA LEU A 595 38.97 -8.87 1.23
C LEU A 595 40.35 -8.66 1.86
N THR A 596 41.28 -9.60 1.63
CA THR A 596 42.66 -9.49 2.11
C THR A 596 43.51 -8.69 1.12
N LEU A 597 44.00 -7.52 1.52
CA LEU A 597 44.96 -6.74 0.74
C LEU A 597 46.40 -7.17 1.04
N LEU A 598 47.08 -7.65 0.00
CA LEU A 598 48.46 -8.12 0.04
C LEU A 598 49.44 -6.96 -0.26
N PRO A 599 50.52 -6.80 0.54
CA PRO A 599 51.54 -5.79 0.27
C PRO A 599 52.22 -6.07 -1.07
N VAL A 600 52.48 -4.99 -1.83
CA VAL A 600 53.05 -5.07 -3.18
C VAL A 600 54.58 -5.02 -3.09
N SER A 601 55.23 -6.06 -3.63
CA SER A 601 56.69 -6.05 -3.85
C SER A 601 57.07 -4.96 -4.86
N ALA A 602 58.22 -4.32 -4.68
CA ALA A 602 58.73 -3.24 -5.53
C ALA A 602 59.00 -3.64 -7.01
N SER A 603 58.83 -4.91 -7.37
CA SER A 603 59.03 -5.46 -8.72
C SER A 603 57.73 -5.96 -9.40
N ALA A 604 56.56 -5.50 -8.95
CA ALA A 604 55.27 -6.05 -9.39
C ALA A 604 54.82 -5.60 -10.80
N SER A 605 54.17 -6.52 -11.51
CA SER A 605 53.47 -6.33 -12.78
C SER A 605 52.35 -5.26 -12.72
N PRO A 606 51.86 -4.74 -13.87
CA PRO A 606 50.76 -3.77 -13.91
C PRO A 606 49.53 -4.22 -13.09
N ALA A 607 48.88 -3.24 -12.49
CA ALA A 607 47.77 -3.43 -11.57
C ALA A 607 46.62 -4.26 -12.17
N PRO A 608 46.15 -5.33 -11.48
CA PRO A 608 44.96 -6.04 -11.92
C PRO A 608 43.71 -5.18 -11.70
N ARG A 609 42.79 -5.23 -12.66
CA ARG A 609 41.44 -4.66 -12.55
C ARG A 609 40.48 -5.70 -12.03
N LEU A 610 39.71 -5.37 -11.00
CA LEU A 610 38.67 -6.22 -10.43
C LEU A 610 37.32 -5.51 -10.54
N GLY A 611 36.44 -6.06 -11.37
CA GLY A 611 35.17 -5.45 -11.74
C GLY A 611 33.97 -6.40 -11.66
N PRO A 612 32.84 -6.02 -12.26
CA PRO A 612 31.66 -6.86 -12.40
C PRO A 612 31.98 -8.18 -13.10
N SER A 613 31.31 -9.26 -12.70
CA SER A 613 31.28 -10.46 -13.54
C SER A 613 30.45 -10.17 -14.79
N ALA A 614 30.93 -10.58 -15.97
CA ALA A 614 30.11 -10.51 -17.19
C ALA A 614 28.75 -11.17 -16.95
N PRO A 615 27.63 -10.57 -17.37
CA PRO A 615 26.31 -11.14 -17.12
C PRO A 615 26.23 -12.54 -17.71
N ALA A 616 25.86 -13.52 -16.90
CA ALA A 616 25.62 -14.86 -17.39
C ALA A 616 24.57 -14.78 -18.51
N PRO A 617 24.77 -15.47 -19.66
CA PRO A 617 23.75 -15.48 -20.70
C PRO A 617 22.44 -15.99 -20.09
N PRO A 618 21.28 -15.42 -20.46
CA PRO A 618 20.02 -15.87 -19.91
C PRO A 618 19.89 -17.38 -20.17
N LEU A 619 19.50 -18.12 -19.13
CA LEU A 619 19.11 -19.52 -19.29
C LEU A 619 17.87 -19.55 -20.19
N LEU A 620 18.11 -19.72 -21.48
CA LEU A 620 17.07 -20.00 -22.46
C LEU A 620 16.30 -21.22 -21.96
N ALA A 621 15.04 -20.99 -21.57
CA ALA A 621 14.11 -22.06 -21.27
C ALA A 621 14.13 -23.03 -22.46
N ALA A 622 14.40 -24.31 -22.18
CA ALA A 622 14.72 -25.29 -23.21
C ALA A 622 13.63 -25.30 -24.29
N ALA A 623 14.01 -24.94 -25.52
CA ALA A 623 13.07 -24.80 -26.61
C ALA A 623 12.37 -26.13 -26.87
N THR A 624 11.04 -26.13 -26.77
CA THR A 624 10.22 -27.30 -27.12
C THR A 624 10.46 -27.66 -28.59
N PRO A 625 10.95 -28.87 -28.91
CA PRO A 625 11.23 -29.25 -30.28
C PRO A 625 9.93 -29.32 -31.08
N SER A 626 9.90 -28.64 -32.24
CA SER A 626 8.76 -28.69 -33.14
C SER A 626 8.69 -30.02 -33.88
N LEU A 627 7.52 -30.65 -33.88
CA LEU A 627 7.27 -31.89 -34.61
C LEU A 627 7.09 -31.62 -36.11
N GLY A 628 8.14 -31.93 -36.89
CA GLY A 628 8.07 -32.16 -38.33
C GLY A 628 7.85 -33.64 -38.67
N PRO A 629 7.39 -33.98 -39.88
CA PRO A 629 6.98 -35.35 -40.23
C PRO A 629 8.16 -36.32 -40.43
N PRO A 630 8.00 -37.63 -40.13
CA PRO A 630 9.06 -38.63 -40.20
C PRO A 630 9.18 -39.33 -41.57
N GLY A 631 10.40 -39.78 -41.93
CA GLY A 631 10.65 -40.67 -43.06
C GLY A 631 12.09 -41.20 -43.13
N GLY A 632 12.24 -42.53 -43.23
CA GLY A 632 13.53 -43.25 -43.29
C GLY A 632 14.08 -43.65 -41.89
N GLN A 633 14.05 -44.91 -41.46
CA GLN A 633 14.90 -46.08 -41.87
C GLN A 633 16.33 -46.07 -41.24
N VAL A 634 16.87 -47.16 -40.66
CA VAL A 634 16.32 -48.53 -40.42
C VAL A 634 17.11 -49.34 -39.35
N THR A 635 16.46 -50.35 -38.72
CA THR A 635 17.04 -51.46 -37.90
C THR A 635 17.80 -51.14 -36.58
N ALA A 636 17.90 -52.02 -35.56
CA ALA A 636 17.46 -53.42 -35.37
C ALA A 636 17.08 -53.72 -33.89
N GLY A 637 16.42 -54.87 -33.63
CA GLY A 637 16.63 -55.64 -32.39
C GLY A 637 15.66 -55.46 -31.21
N ALA A 638 14.47 -56.05 -31.28
CA ALA A 638 13.61 -56.36 -30.12
C ALA A 638 14.02 -57.75 -29.51
N SER A 639 13.56 -58.22 -28.34
CA SER A 639 12.31 -57.93 -27.60
C SER A 639 12.44 -58.16 -26.09
N PHE A 640 11.55 -57.52 -25.31
CA PHE A 640 11.24 -57.88 -23.90
C PHE A 640 9.87 -58.59 -23.80
N LEU A 641 9.65 -59.33 -22.71
CA LEU A 641 8.34 -59.89 -22.33
C LEU A 641 7.73 -59.10 -21.15
N GLN A 642 6.45 -58.75 -21.25
CA GLN A 642 5.63 -58.27 -20.12
C GLN A 642 4.20 -58.85 -20.20
N SER A 643 3.44 -58.78 -19.11
CA SER A 643 2.36 -59.74 -18.78
C SER A 643 0.93 -59.28 -19.13
N PRO A 644 -0.06 -60.20 -19.21
CA PRO A 644 -1.35 -59.92 -19.86
C PRO A 644 -2.32 -58.96 -19.15
N ILE A 645 -2.06 -58.58 -17.90
CA ILE A 645 -3.09 -57.97 -17.01
C ILE A 645 -3.48 -56.54 -17.45
N GLN A 646 -2.60 -55.81 -18.15
CA GLN A 646 -2.89 -54.43 -18.58
C GLN A 646 -3.82 -54.32 -19.79
N GLN A 647 -4.10 -55.40 -20.54
CA GLN A 647 -4.94 -55.31 -21.74
C GLN A 647 -6.45 -55.32 -21.45
N ALA A 648 -6.89 -55.81 -20.28
CA ALA A 648 -8.31 -55.92 -19.95
C ALA A 648 -8.98 -54.59 -19.58
N LEU A 649 -8.25 -53.66 -18.95
CA LEU A 649 -8.82 -52.41 -18.41
C LEU A 649 -9.09 -51.35 -19.50
N THR A 650 -8.26 -51.29 -20.54
CA THR A 650 -8.37 -50.27 -21.61
C THR A 650 -9.60 -50.49 -22.50
N ALA A 651 -10.06 -51.73 -22.65
CA ALA A 651 -11.20 -52.08 -23.50
C ALA A 651 -12.55 -51.60 -22.91
N PHE A 652 -12.70 -51.61 -21.58
CA PHE A 652 -13.98 -51.32 -20.94
C PHE A 652 -14.36 -49.83 -20.98
N VAL A 653 -13.36 -48.94 -20.91
CA VAL A 653 -13.57 -47.47 -20.89
C VAL A 653 -14.06 -46.95 -22.25
N LEU A 654 -13.58 -47.53 -23.35
CA LEU A 654 -13.93 -47.09 -24.72
C LEU A 654 -15.37 -47.44 -25.11
N VAL A 655 -15.94 -48.54 -24.59
CA VAL A 655 -17.33 -48.92 -24.87
C VAL A 655 -18.33 -47.98 -24.21
N VAL A 656 -18.05 -47.51 -22.99
CA VAL A 656 -18.96 -46.62 -22.24
C VAL A 656 -19.04 -45.22 -22.85
N LEU A 657 -17.94 -44.71 -23.43
CA LEU A 657 -17.91 -43.39 -24.10
C LEU A 657 -18.54 -43.39 -25.50
N GLY A 658 -18.70 -44.55 -26.15
CA GLY A 658 -19.30 -44.66 -27.48
C GLY A 658 -20.82 -44.57 -27.52
N VAL A 659 -21.51 -44.81 -26.40
CA VAL A 659 -22.99 -44.87 -26.36
C VAL A 659 -23.62 -43.49 -26.11
N THR A 660 -22.97 -42.62 -25.34
CA THR A 660 -23.52 -41.31 -24.93
C THR A 660 -23.59 -40.28 -26.05
N THR A 661 -22.78 -40.42 -27.10
CA THR A 661 -22.75 -39.46 -28.23
C THR A 661 -23.87 -39.68 -29.25
N CYS A 662 -24.49 -40.86 -29.29
CA CYS A 662 -25.54 -41.17 -30.26
C CYS A 662 -26.90 -40.50 -29.96
N HIS A 663 -27.17 -40.12 -28.70
CA HIS A 663 -28.46 -39.54 -28.30
C HIS A 663 -28.58 -38.02 -28.46
N LEU A 664 -27.51 -37.29 -28.81
CA LEU A 664 -27.53 -35.82 -28.90
C LEU A 664 -27.68 -35.24 -30.32
N MET A 665 -27.60 -36.07 -31.38
CA MET A 665 -27.83 -35.61 -32.76
C MET A 665 -29.29 -35.73 -33.25
N GLY A 666 -30.19 -36.29 -32.45
CA GLY A 666 -31.62 -36.46 -32.82
C GLY A 666 -32.49 -35.19 -32.72
N ALA A 667 -31.99 -34.11 -32.08
CA ALA A 667 -32.82 -32.98 -31.63
C ALA A 667 -32.61 -31.66 -32.42
N TRP A 668 -32.04 -31.70 -33.63
CA TRP A 668 -31.73 -30.50 -34.42
C TRP A 668 -32.35 -30.49 -35.84
N ARG A 669 -33.54 -31.08 -36.00
CA ARG A 669 -34.38 -30.97 -37.21
C ARG A 669 -35.88 -30.88 -36.90
N LEU A 670 -36.31 -29.75 -36.34
CA LEU A 670 -37.71 -29.30 -36.34
C LEU A 670 -37.77 -27.77 -36.20
N ALA A 671 -38.86 -27.16 -36.66
CA ALA A 671 -39.16 -25.72 -36.58
C ALA A 671 -38.18 -24.75 -37.29
N SER A 672 -38.22 -24.74 -38.62
CA SER A 672 -37.92 -23.53 -39.42
C SER A 672 -39.15 -23.16 -40.27
N GLY A 673 -39.51 -21.86 -40.29
CA GLY A 673 -40.58 -21.32 -41.14
C GLY A 673 -41.56 -20.38 -40.43
N GLY A 674 -41.80 -19.19 -41.01
CA GLY A 674 -42.83 -18.25 -40.54
C GLY A 674 -42.46 -16.76 -40.72
N CYS A 675 -42.78 -16.16 -41.87
CA CYS A 675 -42.47 -14.76 -42.19
C CYS A 675 -43.70 -13.83 -42.06
N ARG A 676 -43.46 -12.55 -41.72
CA ARG A 676 -44.13 -11.30 -42.18
C ARG A 676 -43.83 -10.13 -41.20
N SER A 677 -43.87 -8.84 -41.53
CA SER A 677 -43.27 -8.03 -42.62
C SER A 677 -43.92 -6.62 -42.65
N LEU A 678 -43.26 -5.59 -42.09
CA LEU A 678 -43.44 -4.15 -42.40
C LEU A 678 -44.84 -3.52 -42.11
N PRO A 679 -45.07 -2.17 -42.18
CA PRO A 679 -44.27 -1.09 -42.80
C PRO A 679 -43.94 0.15 -41.92
N SER A 680 -43.26 1.13 -42.54
CA SER A 680 -42.84 2.43 -41.98
C SER A 680 -43.18 3.60 -42.93
N VAL A 681 -43.80 4.69 -42.45
CA VAL A 681 -44.26 5.83 -43.29
C VAL A 681 -44.22 7.18 -42.53
N LEU A 682 -43.65 8.23 -43.16
CA LEU A 682 -43.75 9.71 -42.93
C LEU A 682 -43.48 10.28 -41.51
N GLN A 683 -42.46 11.12 -41.28
CA GLN A 683 -42.21 12.52 -41.72
C GLN A 683 -42.95 13.63 -40.94
N ARG A 684 -42.17 14.56 -40.36
CA ARG A 684 -42.36 16.03 -40.52
C ARG A 684 -41.03 16.77 -40.31
N THR A 685 -40.96 18.03 -40.77
CA THR A 685 -39.69 18.69 -41.16
C THR A 685 -39.66 20.18 -40.82
N VAL A 686 -38.58 20.64 -40.16
CA VAL A 686 -38.08 22.03 -40.11
C VAL A 686 -36.55 21.91 -39.92
N ILE A 687 -35.68 22.03 -40.93
CA ILE A 687 -35.27 23.21 -41.72
C ILE A 687 -34.60 24.31 -40.87
N GLY A 688 -33.26 24.31 -40.87
CA GLY A 688 -32.36 25.39 -40.48
C GLY A 688 -30.98 25.13 -41.10
N ARG A 689 -30.53 25.99 -42.01
CA ARG A 689 -29.30 25.82 -42.83
C ARG A 689 -28.07 26.40 -42.10
N GLN A 690 -26.88 25.78 -42.19
CA GLN A 690 -25.80 26.04 -43.18
C GLN A 690 -25.49 27.54 -43.39
N ALA A 691 -24.24 28.03 -43.45
CA ALA A 691 -22.89 27.43 -43.25
C ALA A 691 -21.83 28.59 -43.13
N PRO A 692 -20.58 28.34 -42.69
CA PRO A 692 -19.50 29.35 -42.66
C PRO A 692 -18.81 29.49 -44.04
N PRO A 693 -17.96 30.52 -44.28
CA PRO A 693 -16.51 30.41 -43.98
C PRO A 693 -15.81 31.75 -43.62
N GLY A 694 -14.49 31.70 -43.36
CA GLY A 694 -13.58 32.84 -43.53
C GLY A 694 -12.77 33.25 -42.28
N PRO A 695 -11.44 33.46 -42.39
CA PRO A 695 -10.58 33.94 -41.30
C PRO A 695 -10.08 35.38 -41.52
N GLU A 696 -9.57 36.02 -40.46
CA GLU A 696 -8.48 37.00 -40.57
C GLU A 696 -7.69 37.12 -39.25
N GLU A 697 -6.54 37.77 -39.30
CA GLU A 697 -5.53 37.85 -38.24
C GLU A 697 -5.62 39.17 -37.45
N ALA A 698 -5.18 39.18 -36.18
CA ALA A 698 -4.50 40.32 -35.55
C ALA A 698 -3.97 39.98 -34.15
N GLU A 699 -2.72 40.32 -33.87
CA GLU A 699 -2.24 40.61 -32.51
C GLU A 699 -2.67 42.03 -32.11
N VAL A 700 -2.77 42.33 -30.80
CA VAL A 700 -2.36 43.61 -30.17
C VAL A 700 -2.38 43.45 -28.64
N GLU A 701 -1.59 44.30 -27.99
CA GLU A 701 -1.11 44.27 -26.61
C GLU A 701 -2.19 44.44 -25.50
N ALA A 702 -1.77 44.16 -24.27
CA ALA A 702 -2.45 44.59 -23.06
C ALA A 702 -2.23 46.09 -22.77
N PRO A 703 -2.97 46.65 -21.82
CA PRO A 703 -2.30 47.39 -20.73
C PRO A 703 -2.66 46.83 -19.35
N ALA A 704 -1.94 47.30 -18.33
CA ALA A 704 -2.04 46.83 -16.95
C ALA A 704 -2.89 47.74 -16.05
N GLU A 705 -3.50 47.14 -15.03
CA GLU A 705 -3.59 47.63 -13.63
C GLU A 705 -3.55 46.43 -12.67
#